data_AF-A0A8H5JM27-F1
#
_entry.id   AF-A0A8H5JM27-F1
#
_cell.length_a   1.000
_cell.length_b   1.000
_cell.length_c   1.000
_cell.angle_alpha   90.00
_cell.angle_beta   90.00
_cell.angle_gamma   90.00
#
_symmetry.space_group_name_H-M   'P 1'
#
loop_
_entity.id
_entity.type
_entity.pdbx_description
1 polymer ?
#
loop_
_entity_poly.entity_id
_entity_poly.type
_entity_poly.pdbx_seq_one_letter_code
_entity_poly.pdbx_strand_id
1 'polypeptide(L)'
;MPDILLTNLHGTSNAGRGPLQGGASTTPGGNNPPTSQEELDEKVLRTISTLRTALPSNQESTCLDDDSGQKPRFGDLSLYNVTDQDEKYLWEIEVTRIVSSLSKAQEPIGSDHSPELSANINNLGFTWLENLSDQLLCALSICGLDDNLLARPEAGIGMPSRGSVIGRSFDRLQTRLGKAQKLVRKGGRRGVESSREYEDPDDETVVLDGVSAVTDSEAPAYYHLVDYITETVARLLCGSYTRDEVDWVSIVITMLAKYSTKLKVLSGELPTYGAKALKRHSGARKLLKHDPFIAAENPSELRLDLEVSRQSQDSDAALARGPEDLYITTYVSDMMSMSNWLFRLLWHVLKDLNTRNTRNREADEFEVSSVVFPTGSQGTSANAFQNRLGHISGSSSGVAVGITRRATNLLSDTAKIIDNRIREGPGLMTGVSKLFIEAGNLSGEQAVDLKLMGELISVMVISSCMDPCVTDDMVSLCASLRVSHILSKIYKDSKEYTAFVCLYNSLSQKHPPKLQRSRPLSDYVEANGIDRVTPQTSEAEESPRQYDLDAIKAVEKEISASTRQSISDSAAKWAIEEHAISVSCLPYTLSIMSGCTALVLGGLMAGFFVGSRIDGVDPFNLTMFAWIIAGFIILVSKSIRVGEWTWRDFLKGRVTCRTVHELANVTNLSEQNIIMHLLSTEKESPIVFRGPYNNVFSDTGAEGFSIDVKPTVSTLFAAGLIVLEVLLESGSALVCLDIRPHVTAINSGDKDSGYELDIIAHGLSKQRMVHRQRKPCRVLACKDPPLQDETEKDILFRQQPLHWEKIIGVYNRLDQSVR
;
A
#
# COMPACT_ATOMS: atom_id res chain seq x y z
N MET A 1 -52.65 -33.52 24.94
CA MET A 1 -53.75 -34.39 24.46
C MET A 1 -53.76 -34.37 22.94
N PRO A 2 -53.69 -35.52 22.25
CA PRO A 2 -53.03 -36.81 22.56
C PRO A 2 -51.89 -37.06 21.52
N ASP A 3 -50.78 -37.77 21.75
CA ASP A 3 -50.45 -39.13 22.25
C ASP A 3 -50.17 -40.17 21.14
N ILE A 4 -49.28 -41.11 21.52
CA ILE A 4 -49.01 -42.49 21.04
C ILE A 4 -47.81 -42.61 20.05
N LEU A 5 -46.59 -43.07 20.41
CA LEU A 5 -46.05 -44.30 21.05
C LEU A 5 -45.59 -45.44 20.09
N LEU A 6 -44.34 -45.87 20.34
CA LEU A 6 -43.71 -47.23 20.25
C LEU A 6 -43.30 -47.76 18.85
N THR A 7 -42.13 -48.41 18.63
CA THR A 7 -41.36 -49.45 19.38
C THR A 7 -39.89 -49.54 18.87
N ASN A 8 -38.86 -49.59 19.74
CA ASN A 8 -37.97 -50.72 20.17
C ASN A 8 -37.12 -51.49 19.12
N LEU A 9 -35.79 -51.61 19.34
CA LEU A 9 -35.10 -52.86 19.80
C LEU A 9 -33.53 -52.79 19.77
N HIS A 10 -32.94 -53.17 20.93
CA HIS A 10 -31.64 -53.84 21.22
C HIS A 10 -30.27 -53.27 20.77
N GLY A 11 -29.19 -53.31 21.57
CA GLY A 11 -28.99 -53.84 22.93
C GLY A 11 -27.51 -53.88 23.40
N THR A 12 -27.33 -53.87 24.74
CA THR A 12 -26.27 -54.50 25.57
C THR A 12 -24.81 -53.97 25.48
N SER A 13 -23.97 -53.87 26.53
CA SER A 13 -23.99 -54.39 27.91
C SER A 13 -22.88 -53.75 28.80
N ASN A 14 -23.19 -53.54 30.09
CA ASN A 14 -22.43 -53.78 31.36
C ASN A 14 -20.99 -53.23 31.57
N ALA A 15 -20.51 -52.85 32.78
CA ALA A 15 -20.87 -53.05 34.20
C ALA A 15 -20.22 -51.91 35.05
N GLY A 16 -20.84 -51.36 36.12
CA GLY A 16 -20.78 -51.81 37.55
C GLY A 16 -19.60 -51.14 38.29
N ARG A 17 -19.63 -50.52 39.49
CA ARG A 17 -20.38 -50.55 40.78
C ARG A 17 -20.15 -49.17 41.46
N GLY A 18 -21.08 -48.55 42.20
CA GLY A 18 -21.42 -48.85 43.61
C GLY A 18 -21.05 -47.67 44.55
N PRO A 19 -21.67 -47.48 45.74
CA PRO A 19 -22.37 -46.22 46.04
C PRO A 19 -22.13 -45.59 47.44
N LEU A 20 -22.81 -44.44 47.67
CA LEU A 20 -23.37 -43.88 48.93
C LEU A 20 -22.64 -42.78 49.75
N GLN A 21 -23.51 -41.89 50.27
CA GLN A 21 -23.36 -40.81 51.28
C GLN A 21 -22.84 -39.47 50.72
N GLY A 22 -23.51 -38.31 50.81
CA GLY A 22 -24.56 -37.85 51.72
C GLY A 22 -24.02 -36.63 52.48
N GLY A 23 -24.32 -35.41 52.03
CA GLY A 23 -23.90 -34.18 52.73
C GLY A 23 -24.19 -32.91 51.94
N ALA A 24 -24.95 -32.00 52.55
CA ALA A 24 -25.41 -30.72 52.03
C ALA A 24 -24.27 -29.77 51.61
N SER A 25 -24.48 -29.01 50.52
CA SER A 25 -23.68 -27.81 50.21
C SER A 25 -24.32 -27.01 49.06
N THR A 26 -24.82 -25.83 49.41
CA THR A 26 -24.78 -24.56 48.64
C THR A 26 -24.56 -24.62 47.13
N THR A 27 -25.55 -24.09 46.40
CA THR A 27 -25.42 -23.55 45.04
C THR A 27 -24.17 -22.66 44.89
N PRO A 28 -23.25 -22.96 43.96
CA PRO A 28 -22.38 -21.95 43.38
C PRO A 28 -22.95 -21.56 42.02
N GLY A 29 -23.26 -20.27 41.88
CA GLY A 29 -23.43 -19.63 40.59
C GLY A 29 -22.22 -19.94 39.72
N GLY A 30 -22.48 -20.37 38.49
CA GLY A 30 -21.46 -20.63 37.49
C GLY A 30 -20.74 -19.33 37.11
N ASN A 31 -19.61 -19.07 37.74
CA ASN A 31 -18.57 -18.24 37.15
C ASN A 31 -17.83 -19.10 36.14
N ASN A 32 -18.26 -19.05 34.88
CA ASN A 32 -17.35 -19.39 33.79
C ASN A 32 -16.16 -18.41 33.89
N PRO A 33 -14.91 -18.89 33.84
CA PRO A 33 -13.76 -17.99 33.82
C PRO A 33 -13.87 -17.09 32.57
N PRO A 34 -13.62 -15.78 32.67
CA PRO A 34 -13.66 -14.89 31.53
C PRO A 34 -12.69 -15.38 30.46
N THR A 35 -13.15 -15.30 29.21
CA THR A 35 -12.34 -15.65 28.05
C THR A 35 -11.17 -14.68 27.96
N SER A 36 -10.00 -15.12 27.49
CA SER A 36 -8.76 -14.32 27.46
C SER A 36 -8.88 -12.96 26.74
N GLN A 37 -9.91 -12.77 25.93
CA GLN A 37 -10.21 -11.52 25.23
C GLN A 37 -10.93 -10.49 26.11
N GLU A 38 -11.81 -10.92 27.01
CA GLU A 38 -12.54 -10.00 27.91
C GLU A 38 -11.59 -9.33 28.91
N GLU A 39 -10.57 -10.07 29.39
CA GLU A 39 -9.51 -9.52 30.25
C GLU A 39 -8.66 -8.47 29.50
N LEU A 40 -8.41 -8.70 28.21
CA LEU A 40 -7.69 -7.75 27.35
C LEU A 40 -8.52 -6.49 27.12
N ASP A 41 -9.81 -6.63 26.81
CA ASP A 41 -10.73 -5.52 26.60
C ASP A 41 -10.84 -4.66 27.87
N GLU A 42 -10.93 -5.27 29.07
CA GLU A 42 -10.95 -4.54 30.35
C GLU A 42 -9.65 -3.75 30.56
N LYS A 43 -8.50 -4.37 30.24
CA LYS A 43 -7.19 -3.70 30.36
C LYS A 43 -7.09 -2.51 29.40
N VAL A 44 -7.58 -2.66 28.16
CA VAL A 44 -7.65 -1.57 27.19
C VAL A 44 -8.53 -0.44 27.70
N LEU A 45 -9.73 -0.72 28.21
CA LEU A 45 -10.62 0.30 28.79
C LEU A 45 -9.97 1.05 29.96
N ARG A 46 -9.22 0.34 30.79
CA ARG A 46 -8.47 0.95 31.91
C ARG A 46 -7.32 1.84 31.43
N THR A 47 -6.62 1.49 30.37
CA THR A 47 -5.57 2.35 29.80
C THR A 47 -6.19 3.54 29.05
N ILE A 48 -7.30 3.35 28.35
CA ILE A 48 -7.99 4.42 27.62
C ILE A 48 -8.48 5.51 28.59
N SER A 49 -9.00 5.15 29.76
CA SER A 49 -9.45 6.13 30.76
C SER A 49 -8.33 7.05 31.24
N THR A 50 -7.07 6.56 31.30
CA THR A 50 -5.90 7.37 31.65
C THR A 50 -5.43 8.26 30.50
N LEU A 51 -5.63 7.83 29.24
CA LEU A 51 -5.29 8.60 28.04
C LEU A 51 -6.33 9.69 27.70
N ARG A 52 -7.46 9.75 28.41
CA ARG A 52 -8.49 10.75 28.18
C ARG A 52 -7.94 12.17 28.38
N THR A 53 -7.26 12.38 29.51
CA THR A 53 -6.66 13.63 29.94
C THR A 53 -5.16 13.42 30.17
N ALA A 54 -4.32 14.45 30.00
CA ALA A 54 -2.88 14.37 30.24
C ALA A 54 -2.49 14.18 31.74
N LEU A 55 -3.26 13.43 32.52
CA LEU A 55 -3.12 13.23 33.97
C LEU A 55 -2.67 11.79 34.28
N PRO A 56 -1.63 11.60 35.10
CA PRO A 56 -1.30 10.27 35.64
C PRO A 56 -2.42 9.77 36.57
N SER A 57 -2.71 8.47 36.50
CA SER A 57 -3.82 7.77 37.18
C SER A 57 -3.84 7.85 38.72
N ASN A 58 -2.85 8.48 39.35
CA ASN A 58 -2.64 8.45 40.81
C ASN A 58 -2.98 9.78 41.52
N GLN A 59 -3.47 10.81 40.83
CA GLN A 59 -3.83 12.10 41.42
C GLN A 59 -5.24 12.57 41.01
N GLU A 60 -6.27 11.85 41.47
CA GLU A 60 -7.63 12.43 41.57
C GLU A 60 -7.88 13.09 42.95
N SER A 61 -6.86 13.21 43.82
CA SER A 61 -7.02 13.83 45.13
C SER A 61 -6.82 15.34 45.10
N THR A 62 -7.94 16.07 45.15
CA THR A 62 -8.14 17.31 45.92
C THR A 62 -6.92 18.24 46.07
N CYS A 63 -6.79 19.22 45.19
CA CYS A 63 -6.35 20.57 45.54
C CYS A 63 -7.11 21.57 44.64
N LEU A 64 -7.93 22.40 45.28
CA LEU A 64 -8.45 23.64 44.71
C LEU A 64 -7.31 24.67 44.69
N ASP A 65 -7.36 25.55 43.71
CA ASP A 65 -6.49 26.71 43.48
C ASP A 65 -5.07 26.41 42.96
N ASP A 66 -4.91 26.44 41.63
CA ASP A 66 -3.83 27.26 41.05
C ASP A 66 -4.15 27.69 39.60
N ASP A 67 -3.99 28.99 39.35
CA ASP A 67 -4.15 29.68 38.08
C ASP A 67 -2.86 29.49 37.26
N SER A 68 -2.70 28.36 36.56
CA SER A 68 -1.60 28.17 35.60
C SER A 68 -1.86 27.09 34.55
N GLY A 69 -2.04 27.50 33.29
CA GLY A 69 -1.88 26.66 32.09
C GLY A 69 -2.98 25.63 31.84
N GLN A 70 -3.92 25.95 30.95
CA GLN A 70 -4.89 24.97 30.43
C GLN A 70 -4.14 23.76 29.83
N LYS A 71 -4.24 22.60 30.49
CA LYS A 71 -3.55 21.36 30.06
C LYS A 71 -4.05 20.93 28.67
N PRO A 72 -3.19 20.37 27.80
CA PRO A 72 -3.56 20.04 26.43
C PRO A 72 -4.61 18.91 26.38
N ARG A 73 -5.77 19.20 25.78
CA ARG A 73 -6.88 18.25 25.59
C ARG A 73 -7.17 18.07 24.10
N PHE A 74 -6.74 16.93 23.55
CA PHE A 74 -7.11 16.53 22.19
C PHE A 74 -8.61 16.23 22.11
N GLY A 75 -9.27 16.65 21.03
CA GLY A 75 -10.70 16.45 20.86
C GLY A 75 -11.62 17.30 21.74
N ASP A 76 -11.10 18.38 22.36
CA ASP A 76 -11.86 19.27 23.26
C ASP A 76 -13.17 19.78 22.61
N LEU A 77 -14.28 19.60 23.34
CA LEU A 77 -15.63 20.00 22.95
C LEU A 77 -16.17 21.21 23.73
N SER A 78 -15.45 21.68 24.75
CA SER A 78 -15.84 22.85 25.56
C SER A 78 -16.08 24.11 24.70
N LEU A 79 -15.36 24.20 23.58
CA LEU A 79 -15.44 25.27 22.58
C LEU A 79 -16.71 25.23 21.71
N TYR A 80 -17.51 24.16 21.83
CA TYR A 80 -18.70 23.87 21.04
C TYR A 80 -19.95 23.70 21.89
N ASN A 81 -19.98 24.34 23.07
CA ASN A 81 -21.09 24.33 24.03
C ASN A 81 -21.42 22.96 24.63
N VAL A 82 -20.45 22.04 24.68
CA VAL A 82 -20.58 20.75 25.35
C VAL A 82 -19.92 20.85 26.73
N THR A 83 -20.60 20.41 27.78
CA THR A 83 -20.03 20.40 29.13
C THR A 83 -18.98 19.30 29.27
N ASP A 84 -18.03 19.44 30.19
CA ASP A 84 -17.01 18.39 30.42
C ASP A 84 -17.61 17.04 30.83
N GLN A 85 -18.77 17.06 31.48
CA GLN A 85 -19.52 15.86 31.87
C GLN A 85 -20.17 15.19 30.64
N ASP A 86 -20.77 15.97 29.76
CA ASP A 86 -21.35 15.45 28.52
C ASP A 86 -20.26 14.95 27.57
N GLU A 87 -19.13 15.68 27.46
CA GLU A 87 -17.97 15.24 26.68
C GLU A 87 -17.44 13.90 27.21
N LYS A 88 -17.34 13.73 28.54
CA LYS A 88 -16.97 12.44 29.16
C LYS A 88 -17.89 11.33 28.70
N TYR A 89 -19.18 11.55 28.89
CA TYR A 89 -20.21 10.56 28.63
C TYR A 89 -20.22 10.15 27.16
N LEU A 90 -20.21 11.11 26.24
CA LEU A 90 -20.20 10.86 24.80
C LEU A 90 -18.94 10.13 24.35
N TRP A 91 -17.77 10.47 24.90
CA TRP A 91 -16.52 9.78 24.60
C TRP A 91 -16.51 8.34 25.13
N GLU A 92 -17.01 8.09 26.34
CA GLU A 92 -17.09 6.73 26.92
C GLU A 92 -18.01 5.81 26.11
N ILE A 93 -19.11 6.37 25.57
CA ILE A 93 -19.99 5.66 24.63
C ILE A 93 -19.21 5.24 23.38
N GLU A 94 -18.49 6.17 22.75
CA GLU A 94 -17.72 5.89 21.54
C GLU A 94 -16.59 4.88 21.78
N VAL A 95 -15.89 4.98 22.91
CA VAL A 95 -14.86 4.02 23.31
C VAL A 95 -15.46 2.62 23.43
N THR A 96 -16.58 2.48 24.15
CA THR A 96 -17.22 1.19 24.39
C THR A 96 -17.75 0.61 23.08
N ARG A 97 -18.34 1.45 22.21
CA ARG A 97 -18.78 1.06 20.87
C ARG A 97 -17.61 0.49 20.06
N ILE A 98 -16.52 1.23 19.92
CA ILE A 98 -15.36 0.82 19.11
C ILE A 98 -14.72 -0.45 19.68
N VAL A 99 -14.49 -0.54 21.00
CA VAL A 99 -13.93 -1.76 21.62
C VAL A 99 -14.84 -2.97 21.36
N SER A 100 -16.15 -2.82 21.57
CA SER A 100 -17.12 -3.90 21.33
C SER A 100 -17.22 -4.32 19.86
N SER A 101 -16.82 -3.43 18.93
CA SER A 101 -16.84 -3.69 17.49
C SER A 101 -15.69 -4.59 17.04
N LEU A 102 -14.57 -4.62 17.79
CA LEU A 102 -13.37 -5.38 17.43
C LEU A 102 -13.56 -6.89 17.52
N SER A 103 -14.49 -7.35 18.36
CA SER A 103 -14.85 -8.77 18.52
C SER A 103 -15.99 -9.23 17.61
N LYS A 104 -16.65 -8.30 16.92
CA LYS A 104 -17.81 -8.56 16.05
C LYS A 104 -17.41 -8.46 14.58
N ALA A 105 -18.03 -9.31 13.75
CA ALA A 105 -17.94 -9.16 12.30
C ALA A 105 -18.47 -7.78 11.89
N GLN A 106 -17.80 -7.15 10.91
CA GLN A 106 -18.26 -5.88 10.38
C GLN A 106 -19.52 -6.09 9.54
N GLU A 107 -20.64 -5.55 9.98
CA GLU A 107 -21.85 -5.55 9.18
C GLU A 107 -21.82 -4.41 8.16
N PRO A 108 -22.26 -4.62 6.91
CA PRO A 108 -22.46 -3.56 5.94
C PRO A 108 -23.41 -2.49 6.49
N ILE A 109 -23.22 -1.23 6.08
CA ILE A 109 -24.11 -0.13 6.44
C ILE A 109 -25.56 -0.53 6.16
N GLY A 110 -26.37 -0.53 7.22
CA GLY A 110 -27.77 -0.94 7.16
C GLY A 110 -28.62 0.03 6.35
N SER A 111 -29.56 -0.52 5.60
CA SER A 111 -30.59 0.23 4.86
C SER A 111 -31.59 0.96 5.78
N ASP A 112 -31.64 0.56 7.05
CA ASP A 112 -32.76 0.88 7.94
C ASP A 112 -32.65 2.28 8.57
N HIS A 113 -31.48 2.93 8.43
CA HIS A 113 -31.18 4.20 9.08
C HIS A 113 -31.46 5.43 8.20
N SER A 114 -31.61 5.27 6.88
CA SER A 114 -31.98 6.36 5.98
C SER A 114 -32.56 5.86 4.64
N PRO A 115 -33.52 6.59 4.04
CA PRO A 115 -34.06 6.28 2.73
C PRO A 115 -33.01 6.39 1.61
N GLU A 116 -31.97 7.22 1.79
CA GLU A 116 -30.87 7.38 0.86
C GLU A 116 -29.90 6.19 0.89
N LEU A 117 -29.65 5.59 2.07
CA LEU A 117 -28.83 4.39 2.22
C LEU A 117 -29.52 3.14 1.63
N SER A 118 -30.84 3.09 1.71
CA SER A 118 -31.69 2.06 1.11
C SER A 118 -32.04 2.34 -0.35
N ALA A 119 -31.61 3.47 -0.92
CA ALA A 119 -31.83 3.77 -2.31
C ALA A 119 -30.93 2.93 -3.23
N ASN A 120 -31.44 2.67 -4.43
CA ASN A 120 -30.65 2.08 -5.51
C ASN A 120 -29.44 2.96 -5.86
N ILE A 121 -28.36 2.32 -6.28
CA ILE A 121 -27.15 3.01 -6.75
C ILE A 121 -27.51 3.88 -7.95
N ASN A 122 -27.50 5.20 -7.76
CA ASN A 122 -27.88 6.18 -8.76
C ASN A 122 -27.19 7.53 -8.50
N ASN A 123 -27.38 8.47 -9.42
CA ASN A 123 -26.77 9.80 -9.34
C ASN A 123 -27.24 10.64 -8.14
N LEU A 124 -28.47 10.44 -7.66
CA LEU A 124 -28.97 11.12 -6.45
C LEU A 124 -28.23 10.60 -5.21
N GLY A 125 -28.05 9.28 -5.10
CA GLY A 125 -27.25 8.65 -4.05
C GLY A 125 -25.80 9.12 -4.04
N PHE A 126 -25.17 9.27 -5.20
CA PHE A 126 -23.81 9.84 -5.28
C PHE A 126 -23.76 11.33 -4.92
N THR A 127 -24.77 12.12 -5.29
CA THR A 127 -24.84 13.54 -4.91
C THR A 127 -25.04 13.69 -3.40
N TRP A 128 -25.87 12.84 -2.81
CA TRP A 128 -26.06 12.77 -1.37
C TRP A 128 -24.76 12.38 -0.65
N LEU A 129 -24.07 11.33 -1.12
CA LEU A 129 -22.78 10.90 -0.57
C LEU A 129 -21.70 11.99 -0.70
N GLU A 130 -21.68 12.71 -1.82
CA GLU A 130 -20.78 13.85 -2.03
C GLU A 130 -21.01 14.92 -0.97
N ASN A 131 -22.27 15.35 -0.77
CA ASN A 131 -22.63 16.35 0.23
C ASN A 131 -22.28 15.90 1.66
N LEU A 132 -22.60 14.65 2.01
CA LEU A 132 -22.32 14.08 3.32
C LEU A 132 -20.81 14.00 3.60
N SER A 133 -20.05 13.53 2.60
CA SER A 133 -18.58 13.48 2.68
C SER A 133 -17.98 14.89 2.75
N ASP A 134 -18.59 15.87 2.09
CA ASP A 134 -18.16 17.26 2.11
C ASP A 134 -18.31 17.88 3.51
N GLN A 135 -19.46 17.65 4.16
CA GLN A 135 -19.72 18.02 5.56
C GLN A 135 -18.71 17.37 6.50
N LEU A 136 -18.45 16.07 6.36
CA LEU A 136 -17.46 15.34 7.16
C LEU A 136 -16.05 15.88 6.98
N LEU A 137 -15.64 16.21 5.75
CA LEU A 137 -14.34 16.83 5.48
C LEU A 137 -14.20 18.22 6.13
N CYS A 138 -15.28 19.01 6.18
CA CYS A 138 -15.29 20.27 6.90
C CYS A 138 -15.20 20.06 8.42
N ALA A 139 -15.96 19.12 8.99
CA ALA A 139 -15.89 18.80 10.40
C ALA A 139 -14.49 18.28 10.80
N LEU A 140 -13.93 17.37 9.99
CA LEU A 140 -12.57 16.87 10.16
C LEU A 140 -11.52 17.98 10.08
N SER A 141 -11.71 18.96 9.20
CA SER A 141 -10.82 20.14 9.10
C SER A 141 -10.79 20.95 10.40
N ILE A 142 -11.95 21.10 11.08
CA ILE A 142 -12.02 21.76 12.40
C ILE A 142 -11.22 20.95 13.42
N CYS A 143 -11.40 19.62 13.45
CA CYS A 143 -10.61 18.74 14.33
C CYS A 143 -9.11 18.89 14.08
N GLY A 144 -8.70 18.88 12.81
CA GLY A 144 -7.30 19.05 12.42
C GLY A 144 -6.71 20.40 12.84
N LEU A 145 -7.47 21.50 12.76
CA LEU A 145 -7.02 22.81 13.24
C LEU A 145 -6.91 22.85 14.76
N ASP A 146 -7.94 22.41 15.47
CA ASP A 146 -7.94 22.45 16.93
C ASP A 146 -6.78 21.62 17.47
N ASP A 147 -6.68 20.35 17.09
CA ASP A 147 -5.66 19.44 17.63
C ASP A 147 -4.22 19.88 17.29
N ASN A 148 -3.95 20.30 16.05
CA ASN A 148 -2.60 20.69 15.64
C ASN A 148 -2.14 22.03 16.22
N LEU A 149 -3.08 22.89 16.60
CA LEU A 149 -2.78 24.20 17.18
C LEU A 149 -2.83 24.19 18.71
N LEU A 150 -3.19 23.07 19.36
CA LEU A 150 -3.06 22.87 20.81
C LEU A 150 -1.61 23.00 21.29
N ALA A 151 -0.65 22.51 20.50
CA ALA A 151 0.75 22.39 20.91
C ALA A 151 1.57 23.68 20.71
N ARG A 152 0.94 24.86 20.63
CA ARG A 152 1.66 26.12 20.44
C ARG A 152 1.92 26.81 21.79
N PRO A 153 3.18 26.84 22.29
CA PRO A 153 3.55 27.82 23.29
C PRO A 153 3.69 29.18 22.61
N GLU A 154 3.44 30.25 23.36
CA GLU A 154 3.66 31.64 22.97
C GLU A 154 5.15 31.99 22.67
N ALA A 155 6.07 31.02 22.76
CA ALA A 155 7.45 31.18 22.36
C ALA A 155 7.61 30.95 20.85
N GLY A 156 8.24 31.89 20.15
CA GLY A 156 8.43 31.96 18.69
C GLY A 156 9.25 30.83 18.06
N ILE A 157 8.81 29.58 18.22
CA ILE A 157 9.29 28.42 17.48
C ILE A 157 8.75 28.57 16.06
N GLY A 158 9.67 28.73 15.10
CA GLY A 158 9.35 28.81 13.68
C GLY A 158 8.43 27.65 13.30
N MET A 159 7.43 27.93 12.44
CA MET A 159 6.64 26.86 11.85
C MET A 159 7.64 25.87 11.24
N PRO A 160 7.73 24.61 11.72
CA PRO A 160 8.36 23.61 10.89
C PRO A 160 7.63 23.66 9.54
N SER A 161 8.31 23.38 8.44
CA SER A 161 7.83 23.40 7.04
C SER A 161 6.63 22.46 6.74
N ARG A 162 5.87 22.09 7.79
CA ARG A 162 4.76 21.15 7.97
C ARG A 162 3.38 21.77 7.77
N GLY A 163 3.19 22.53 6.70
CA GLY A 163 1.93 23.21 6.38
C GLY A 163 0.76 22.31 5.94
N SER A 164 0.80 20.99 6.14
CA SER A 164 -0.06 20.10 5.35
C SER A 164 -1.44 19.79 5.93
N VAL A 165 -1.57 19.55 7.25
CA VAL A 165 -2.89 19.38 7.89
C VAL A 165 -3.53 20.74 8.13
N ILE A 166 -2.80 21.65 8.80
CA ILE A 166 -3.29 23.00 9.12
C ILE A 166 -3.65 23.78 7.83
N GLY A 167 -2.75 23.81 6.84
CA GLY A 167 -2.98 24.52 5.58
C GLY A 167 -4.17 23.94 4.79
N ARG A 168 -4.27 22.62 4.71
CA ARG A 168 -5.40 21.92 4.07
C ARG A 168 -6.73 22.19 4.78
N SER A 169 -6.75 22.13 6.11
CA SER A 169 -7.94 22.45 6.89
C SER A 169 -8.37 23.91 6.70
N PHE A 170 -7.42 24.85 6.68
CA PHE A 170 -7.72 26.25 6.37
C PHE A 170 -8.28 26.44 4.96
N ASP A 171 -7.64 25.87 3.94
CA ASP A 171 -8.08 25.97 2.54
C ASP A 171 -9.48 25.40 2.36
N ARG A 172 -9.75 24.23 2.96
CA ARG A 172 -11.06 23.58 2.91
C ARG A 172 -12.14 24.43 3.56
N LEU A 173 -11.94 24.84 4.81
CA LEU A 173 -12.92 25.64 5.54
C LEU A 173 -13.15 27.00 4.87
N GLN A 174 -12.12 27.64 4.31
CA GLN A 174 -12.29 28.90 3.60
C GLN A 174 -13.00 28.74 2.27
N THR A 175 -12.69 27.67 1.52
CA THR A 175 -13.34 27.40 0.24
C THR A 175 -14.81 27.06 0.41
N ARG A 176 -15.18 26.34 1.48
CA ARG A 176 -16.52 25.79 1.67
C ARG A 176 -17.41 26.57 2.65
N LEU A 177 -16.82 27.27 3.62
CA LEU A 177 -17.53 28.05 4.64
C LEU A 177 -17.14 29.54 4.66
N GLY A 178 -16.04 29.91 3.99
CA GLY A 178 -15.63 31.31 3.87
C GLY A 178 -16.37 32.02 2.73
N LYS A 179 -16.46 33.36 2.81
CA LYS A 179 -16.94 34.23 1.72
C LYS A 179 -15.92 34.32 0.55
N ALA A 180 -15.18 33.26 0.28
CA ALA A 180 -14.16 33.27 -0.77
C ALA A 180 -14.84 33.05 -2.12
N GLN A 181 -15.13 34.13 -2.85
CA GLN A 181 -15.42 34.07 -4.27
C GLN A 181 -14.19 33.46 -4.97
N LYS A 182 -14.31 32.23 -5.47
CA LYS A 182 -13.29 31.67 -6.37
C LYS A 182 -13.62 32.13 -7.79
N LEU A 183 -12.72 32.91 -8.38
CA LEU A 183 -12.57 33.04 -9.82
C LEU A 183 -12.23 31.65 -10.38
N VAL A 184 -13.24 30.95 -10.90
CA VAL A 184 -13.04 29.72 -11.67
C VAL A 184 -12.67 30.15 -13.08
N ARG A 185 -11.37 30.24 -13.37
CA ARG A 185 -10.88 30.52 -14.73
C ARG A 185 -11.24 29.32 -15.62
N LYS A 186 -12.26 29.48 -16.49
CA LYS A 186 -12.64 28.47 -17.49
C LYS A 186 -11.42 28.17 -18.36
N GLY A 187 -11.12 26.88 -18.54
CA GLY A 187 -10.00 26.43 -19.35
C GLY A 187 -10.10 26.93 -20.79
N GLY A 188 -9.08 27.67 -21.24
CA GLY A 188 -8.99 28.15 -22.60
C GLY A 188 -7.69 28.92 -22.86
N ARG A 189 -6.71 28.23 -23.44
CA ARG A 189 -5.58 28.72 -24.28
C ARG A 189 -4.81 30.01 -23.90
N ARG A 190 -3.49 29.78 -23.88
CA ARG A 190 -2.33 30.63 -24.22
C ARG A 190 -1.63 31.40 -23.10
N GLY A 191 -0.31 31.16 -23.10
CA GLY A 191 0.65 32.24 -23.22
C GLY A 191 1.39 32.54 -21.93
N VAL A 192 2.57 31.95 -21.80
CA VAL A 192 3.63 32.54 -20.98
C VAL A 192 3.89 33.94 -21.52
N GLU A 193 3.51 34.97 -20.78
CA GLU A 193 4.25 36.23 -20.73
C GLU A 193 3.83 37.05 -19.51
N SER A 194 4.84 37.58 -18.84
CA SER A 194 4.76 38.47 -17.70
C SER A 194 4.02 39.78 -18.03
N SER A 195 3.33 40.30 -17.02
CA SER A 195 3.00 41.72 -16.78
C SER A 195 1.53 42.16 -16.94
N ARG A 196 1.09 42.88 -15.90
CA ARG A 196 -0.06 43.79 -15.77
C ARG A 196 -1.47 43.15 -15.77
N GLU A 197 -1.94 43.03 -14.53
CA GLU A 197 -3.32 42.97 -14.08
C GLU A 197 -4.17 44.06 -14.77
N TYR A 198 -4.99 43.67 -15.74
CA TYR A 198 -6.19 44.37 -16.16
C TYR A 198 -7.34 43.39 -15.97
N GLU A 199 -8.27 43.75 -15.10
CA GLU A 199 -9.51 43.00 -14.85
C GLU A 199 -10.39 43.07 -16.10
N ASP A 200 -10.64 41.92 -16.72
CA ASP A 200 -11.59 41.75 -17.82
C ASP A 200 -12.99 41.50 -17.23
N PRO A 201 -14.01 42.32 -17.51
CA PRO A 201 -15.29 42.29 -16.77
C PRO A 201 -16.26 41.15 -17.14
N ASP A 202 -15.87 40.19 -18.00
CA ASP A 202 -16.76 39.14 -18.52
C ASP A 202 -16.52 37.72 -17.95
N ASP A 203 -15.74 37.56 -16.88
CA ASP A 203 -15.52 36.25 -16.23
C ASP A 203 -16.73 35.83 -15.37
N GLU A 204 -17.52 34.86 -15.86
CA GLU A 204 -18.62 34.22 -15.13
C GLU A 204 -18.14 33.61 -13.80
N THR A 205 -18.55 34.21 -12.70
CA THR A 205 -18.29 33.72 -11.34
C THR A 205 -19.26 32.61 -10.96
N VAL A 206 -18.76 31.37 -10.89
CA VAL A 206 -19.54 30.25 -10.32
C VAL A 206 -19.49 30.34 -8.81
N VAL A 207 -20.58 30.78 -8.19
CA VAL A 207 -20.78 30.74 -6.73
C VAL A 207 -20.98 29.27 -6.34
N LEU A 208 -20.06 28.69 -5.57
CA LEU A 208 -20.30 27.41 -4.92
C LEU A 208 -21.30 27.62 -3.77
N ASP A 209 -22.34 26.80 -3.72
CA ASP A 209 -23.21 26.71 -2.54
C ASP A 209 -22.37 26.31 -1.32
N GLY A 210 -22.52 27.08 -0.24
CA GLY A 210 -21.83 26.82 1.01
C GLY A 210 -22.30 25.52 1.67
N VAL A 211 -21.45 24.94 2.53
CA VAL A 211 -21.83 23.73 3.27
C VAL A 211 -22.93 24.05 4.26
N SER A 212 -24.00 23.26 4.23
CA SER A 212 -25.13 23.36 5.16
C SER A 212 -24.91 22.48 6.39
N ALA A 213 -25.52 22.88 7.51
CA ALA A 213 -25.56 22.03 8.71
C ALA A 213 -26.33 20.73 8.41
N VAL A 214 -25.99 19.66 9.15
CA VAL A 214 -26.70 18.39 9.04
C VAL A 214 -28.08 18.54 9.66
N THR A 215 -29.12 18.23 8.90
CA THR A 215 -30.50 18.29 9.42
C THR A 215 -30.79 17.13 10.37
N ASP A 216 -31.79 17.26 11.25
CA ASP A 216 -32.19 16.18 12.16
C ASP A 216 -32.57 14.89 11.42
N SER A 217 -33.08 15.01 10.18
CA SER A 217 -33.39 13.88 9.31
C SER A 217 -32.14 13.20 8.72
N GLU A 218 -31.05 13.93 8.50
CA GLU A 218 -29.80 13.42 7.92
C GLU A 218 -28.82 12.91 9.00
N ALA A 219 -28.97 13.40 10.24
CA ALA A 219 -28.09 13.08 11.36
C ALA A 219 -27.91 11.56 11.60
N PRO A 220 -28.95 10.70 11.52
CA PRO A 220 -28.76 9.26 11.69
C PRO A 220 -27.80 8.65 10.66
N ALA A 221 -27.92 9.04 9.39
CA ALA A 221 -27.05 8.55 8.32
C ALA A 221 -25.62 9.09 8.45
N TYR A 222 -25.48 10.36 8.84
CA TYR A 222 -24.19 10.97 9.15
C TYR A 222 -23.48 10.22 10.29
N TYR A 223 -24.17 9.97 11.41
CA TYR A 223 -23.61 9.26 12.56
C TYR A 223 -23.24 7.83 12.21
N HIS A 224 -24.09 7.13 11.45
CA HIS A 224 -23.81 5.77 11.02
C HIS A 224 -22.59 5.69 10.09
N LEU A 225 -22.39 6.68 9.22
CA LEU A 225 -21.18 6.73 8.36
C LEU A 225 -19.91 6.98 9.20
N VAL A 226 -19.97 7.89 10.17
CA VAL A 226 -18.86 8.12 11.12
C VAL A 226 -18.54 6.84 11.89
N ASP A 227 -19.57 6.14 12.37
CA ASP A 227 -19.44 4.90 13.12
C ASP A 227 -18.81 3.80 12.27
N TYR A 228 -19.28 3.65 11.04
CA TYR A 228 -18.75 2.66 10.11
C TYR A 228 -17.29 2.94 9.74
N ILE A 229 -16.92 4.20 9.42
CA ILE A 229 -15.54 4.56 9.08
C ILE A 229 -14.62 4.33 10.27
N THR A 230 -15.00 4.78 11.47
CA THR A 230 -14.16 4.64 12.68
C THR A 230 -14.00 3.18 13.09
N GLU A 231 -15.03 2.35 12.97
CA GLU A 231 -14.92 0.90 13.19
C GLU A 231 -14.05 0.21 12.14
N THR A 232 -14.19 0.58 10.86
CA THR A 232 -13.37 0.03 9.78
C THR A 232 -11.89 0.27 10.09
N VAL A 233 -11.54 1.53 10.39
CA VAL A 233 -10.17 1.90 10.73
C VAL A 233 -9.71 1.17 12.00
N ALA A 234 -10.54 1.09 13.04
CA ALA A 234 -10.20 0.36 14.25
C ALA A 234 -9.93 -1.13 13.99
N ARG A 235 -10.76 -1.81 13.18
CA ARG A 235 -10.57 -3.23 12.82
C ARG A 235 -9.30 -3.46 12.01
N LEU A 236 -9.00 -2.58 11.05
CA LEU A 236 -7.76 -2.69 10.25
C LEU A 236 -6.50 -2.56 11.11
N LEU A 237 -6.51 -1.65 12.07
CA LEU A 237 -5.34 -1.30 12.88
C LEU A 237 -5.19 -2.12 14.17
N CYS A 238 -6.30 -2.56 14.75
CA CYS A 238 -6.37 -3.20 16.07
C CYS A 238 -7.03 -4.58 16.04
N GLY A 239 -7.39 -5.12 14.88
CA GLY A 239 -8.00 -6.44 14.77
C GLY A 239 -7.10 -7.55 15.36
N SER A 240 -7.71 -8.47 16.12
CA SER A 240 -7.03 -9.63 16.74
C SER A 240 -5.75 -9.24 17.51
N TYR A 241 -5.87 -8.23 18.38
CA TYR A 241 -4.76 -7.71 19.16
C TYR A 241 -4.35 -8.63 20.32
N THR A 242 -3.08 -8.56 20.73
CA THR A 242 -2.53 -9.34 21.85
C THR A 242 -2.21 -8.46 23.07
N ARG A 243 -1.79 -9.09 24.17
CA ARG A 243 -1.42 -8.41 25.42
C ARG A 243 -0.32 -7.35 25.24
N ASP A 244 0.58 -7.55 24.28
CA ASP A 244 1.70 -6.65 24.00
C ASP A 244 1.31 -5.44 23.14
N GLU A 245 0.06 -5.41 22.66
CA GLU A 245 -0.48 -4.39 21.76
C GLU A 245 -1.47 -3.45 22.47
N VAL A 246 -1.73 -3.67 23.77
CA VAL A 246 -2.73 -2.91 24.56
C VAL A 246 -2.49 -1.41 24.49
N ASP A 247 -1.24 -0.94 24.58
CA ASP A 247 -0.94 0.49 24.56
C ASP A 247 -1.19 1.11 23.18
N TRP A 248 -0.79 0.40 22.11
CA TRP A 248 -1.09 0.79 20.73
C TRP A 248 -2.60 0.89 20.48
N VAL A 249 -3.33 -0.16 20.85
CA VAL A 249 -4.79 -0.23 20.72
C VAL A 249 -5.46 0.89 21.51
N SER A 250 -4.98 1.15 22.73
CA SER A 250 -5.53 2.21 23.58
C SER A 250 -5.34 3.60 22.97
N ILE A 251 -4.17 3.89 22.38
CA ILE A 251 -3.90 5.17 21.70
C ILE A 251 -4.80 5.33 20.46
N VAL A 252 -4.88 4.30 19.61
CA VAL A 252 -5.70 4.31 18.39
C VAL A 252 -7.18 4.51 18.73
N ILE A 253 -7.73 3.72 19.65
CA ILE A 253 -9.15 3.82 20.04
C ILE A 253 -9.43 5.15 20.72
N THR A 254 -8.54 5.64 21.59
CA THR A 254 -8.72 6.95 22.24
C THR A 254 -8.88 8.07 21.21
N MET A 255 -8.01 8.09 20.18
CA MET A 255 -8.06 9.11 19.15
C MET A 255 -9.23 8.94 18.18
N LEU A 256 -9.58 7.70 17.81
CA LEU A 256 -10.76 7.43 16.97
C LEU A 256 -12.06 7.81 17.69
N ALA A 257 -12.18 7.52 19.00
CA ALA A 257 -13.32 7.93 19.80
C ALA A 257 -13.41 9.47 19.89
N LYS A 258 -12.29 10.16 20.14
CA LYS A 258 -12.23 11.64 20.13
C LYS A 258 -12.68 12.23 18.79
N TYR A 259 -12.22 11.67 17.67
CA TYR A 259 -12.69 12.10 16.36
C TYR A 259 -14.16 11.77 16.13
N SER A 260 -14.62 10.56 16.45
CA SER A 260 -16.02 10.16 16.31
C SER A 260 -16.94 11.13 17.05
N THR A 261 -16.70 11.34 18.35
CA THR A 261 -17.51 12.25 19.17
C THR A 261 -17.51 13.67 18.60
N LYS A 262 -16.34 14.20 18.26
CA LYS A 262 -16.22 15.57 17.76
C LYS A 262 -16.87 15.75 16.39
N LEU A 263 -16.72 14.80 15.47
CA LEU A 263 -17.37 14.83 14.15
C LEU A 263 -18.90 14.84 14.26
N LYS A 264 -19.45 14.07 15.21
CA LYS A 264 -20.90 14.01 15.48
C LYS A 264 -21.40 15.33 16.08
N VAL A 265 -20.71 15.87 17.09
CA VAL A 265 -21.08 17.17 17.71
C VAL A 265 -21.00 18.33 16.73
N LEU A 266 -19.96 18.36 15.89
CA LEU A 266 -19.77 19.45 14.92
C LEU A 266 -20.84 19.48 13.81
N SER A 267 -21.55 18.37 13.59
CA SER A 267 -22.52 18.23 12.49
C SER A 267 -23.72 19.19 12.61
N GLY A 268 -24.17 19.49 13.84
CA GLY A 268 -25.40 20.26 14.09
C GLY A 268 -25.31 21.76 13.76
N GLU A 269 -24.15 22.40 13.98
CA GLU A 269 -23.93 23.82 13.61
C GLU A 269 -22.62 24.02 12.83
N LEU A 270 -22.34 23.11 11.89
CA LEU A 270 -21.07 23.04 11.17
C LEU A 270 -20.59 24.40 10.59
N PRO A 271 -21.43 25.23 9.95
CA PRO A 271 -20.98 26.52 9.42
C PRO A 271 -20.56 27.50 10.51
N THR A 272 -21.32 27.54 11.61
CA THR A 272 -21.06 28.40 12.76
C THR A 272 -19.76 28.00 13.45
N TYR A 273 -19.58 26.69 13.69
CA TYR A 273 -18.38 26.16 14.33
C TYR A 273 -17.14 26.32 13.44
N GLY A 274 -17.25 26.10 12.14
CA GLY A 274 -16.17 26.34 11.19
C GLY A 274 -15.75 27.81 11.14
N ALA A 275 -16.71 28.74 11.15
CA ALA A 275 -16.41 30.18 11.21
C ALA A 275 -15.73 30.58 12.53
N LYS A 276 -16.19 30.02 13.67
CA LYS A 276 -15.56 30.21 14.99
C LYS A 276 -14.11 29.69 14.99
N ALA A 277 -13.87 28.49 14.45
CA ALA A 277 -12.53 27.91 14.35
C ALA A 277 -11.59 28.74 13.47
N LEU A 278 -12.06 29.21 12.30
CA LEU A 278 -11.29 30.11 11.42
C LEU A 278 -10.93 31.43 12.11
N LYS A 279 -11.86 32.01 12.89
CA LYS A 279 -11.63 33.26 13.63
C LYS A 279 -10.61 33.05 14.75
N ARG A 280 -10.77 31.99 15.55
CA ARG A 280 -9.88 31.60 16.65
C ARG A 280 -8.43 31.48 16.18
N HIS A 281 -8.23 30.79 15.07
CA HIS A 281 -6.90 30.47 14.56
C HIS A 281 -6.37 31.46 13.50
N SER A 282 -6.98 32.65 13.40
CA SER A 282 -6.60 33.67 12.40
C SER A 282 -5.15 34.15 12.50
N GLY A 283 -4.55 34.10 13.69
CA GLY A 283 -3.13 34.40 13.91
C GLY A 283 -2.19 33.38 13.24
N ALA A 284 -2.50 32.08 13.33
CA ALA A 284 -1.74 31.03 12.64
C ALA A 284 -1.85 31.17 11.11
N ARG A 285 -3.02 31.59 10.60
CA ARG A 285 -3.21 31.88 9.17
C ARG A 285 -2.32 33.01 8.65
N LYS A 286 -2.10 34.08 9.42
CA LYS A 286 -1.23 35.19 8.98
C LYS A 286 0.20 34.72 8.74
N LEU A 287 0.68 33.77 9.54
CA LEU A 287 2.01 33.18 9.40
C LEU A 287 2.09 32.29 8.14
N LEU A 288 1.05 31.50 7.85
CA LEU A 288 0.97 30.71 6.61
C LEU A 288 0.91 31.55 5.32
N LYS A 289 0.54 32.83 5.38
CA LYS A 289 0.60 33.71 4.20
C LYS A 289 2.02 34.11 3.84
N HIS A 290 2.94 34.10 4.80
CA HIS A 290 4.34 34.40 4.56
C HIS A 290 5.08 33.20 3.96
N ASP A 291 4.60 31.97 4.24
CA ASP A 291 5.05 30.72 3.63
C ASP A 291 3.88 30.00 2.92
N PRO A 292 3.55 30.39 1.67
CA PRO A 292 2.38 29.85 0.97
C PRO A 292 2.49 28.33 0.79
N PHE A 293 1.58 27.60 1.42
CA PHE A 293 1.41 26.17 1.21
C PHE A 293 0.84 25.92 -0.19
N ILE A 294 1.47 25.03 -0.94
CA ILE A 294 0.87 24.46 -2.13
C ILE A 294 -0.08 23.37 -1.64
N ALA A 295 -1.39 23.56 -1.80
CA ALA A 295 -2.37 22.50 -1.62
C ALA A 295 -2.03 21.34 -2.55
N ALA A 296 -1.21 20.40 -2.06
CA ALA A 296 -0.92 19.18 -2.78
C ALA A 296 -2.23 18.41 -2.86
N GLU A 297 -2.77 18.28 -4.08
CA GLU A 297 -3.86 17.35 -4.39
C GLU A 297 -3.46 15.91 -4.05
N ASN A 298 -2.14 15.66 -3.89
CA ASN A 298 -1.49 14.41 -3.61
C ASN A 298 -1.27 14.17 -2.08
N PRO A 299 -1.90 13.15 -1.47
CA PRO A 299 -1.66 12.76 -0.08
C PRO A 299 -0.21 12.32 0.19
N SER A 300 0.52 11.80 -0.82
CA SER A 300 1.88 11.26 -0.65
C SER A 300 2.96 12.33 -0.50
N GLU A 301 2.68 13.60 -0.84
CA GLU A 301 3.61 14.72 -0.63
C GLU A 301 3.62 15.21 0.83
N LEU A 302 2.74 14.67 1.68
CA LEU A 302 2.74 14.97 3.09
C LEU A 302 3.82 14.16 3.81
N ARG A 303 4.97 14.77 4.06
CA ARG A 303 5.94 14.23 5.03
C ARG A 303 5.31 14.14 6.41
N LEU A 304 5.39 12.96 7.03
CA LEU A 304 5.05 12.72 8.44
C LEU A 304 6.22 13.09 9.36
N ASP A 305 7.31 13.64 8.79
CA ASP A 305 8.53 14.07 9.47
C ASP A 305 8.14 14.81 10.74
N LEU A 306 8.26 14.16 11.88
CA LEU A 306 8.11 14.70 13.23
C LEU A 306 9.52 14.94 13.77
N GLU A 307 10.30 15.80 13.13
CA GLU A 307 11.28 16.58 13.88
C GLU A 307 10.51 17.54 14.80
N VAL A 308 9.94 17.04 15.89
CA VAL A 308 9.94 17.87 17.10
C VAL A 308 11.41 18.19 17.29
N SER A 309 11.79 19.47 17.14
CA SER A 309 13.18 19.92 17.21
C SER A 309 13.90 19.26 18.38
N ARG A 310 14.62 18.18 18.09
CA ARG A 310 15.65 17.59 18.96
C ARG A 310 16.97 18.35 18.80
N GLN A 311 16.95 19.49 18.11
CA GLN A 311 17.92 20.59 18.28
C GLN A 311 17.67 21.34 19.61
N SER A 312 17.61 20.60 20.70
CA SER A 312 18.09 21.07 21.98
C SER A 312 18.80 19.89 22.60
N GLN A 313 19.95 19.57 22.00
CA GLN A 313 21.02 18.83 22.65
C GLN A 313 21.71 19.69 23.73
N ASP A 314 20.98 20.64 24.34
CA ASP A 314 21.30 21.19 25.65
C ASP A 314 20.82 20.16 26.67
N SER A 315 21.68 19.15 26.85
CA SER A 315 21.62 18.10 27.86
C SER A 315 21.32 18.64 29.27
N ASP A 316 21.59 19.93 29.49
CA ASP A 316 21.42 20.62 30.78
C ASP A 316 19.96 21.06 31.05
N ALA A 317 19.11 21.25 30.03
CA ALA A 317 17.72 21.69 30.23
C ALA A 317 16.74 20.53 30.48
N ALA A 318 17.05 19.32 30.02
CA ALA A 318 16.23 18.13 30.24
C ALA A 318 16.37 17.58 31.68
N LEU A 319 17.49 17.86 32.35
CA LEU A 319 17.70 17.50 33.77
C LEU A 319 16.92 18.38 34.75
N ALA A 320 16.34 19.50 34.31
CA ALA A 320 15.64 20.46 35.16
C ALA A 320 14.10 20.32 35.16
N ARG A 321 13.52 19.44 34.34
CA ARG A 321 12.06 19.24 34.24
C ARG A 321 11.57 18.10 35.13
N GLY A 322 10.45 18.31 35.80
CA GLY A 322 9.85 17.29 36.67
C GLY A 322 9.34 16.08 35.88
N PRO A 323 9.09 14.93 36.54
CA PRO A 323 8.52 13.73 35.90
C PRO A 323 7.16 13.98 35.21
N GLU A 324 6.37 14.92 35.73
CA GLU A 324 5.07 15.30 35.17
C GLU A 324 5.19 16.03 33.82
N ASP A 325 6.17 16.92 33.67
CA ASP A 325 6.43 17.63 32.41
C ASP A 325 6.88 16.68 31.29
N LEU A 326 7.65 15.65 31.65
CA LEU A 326 8.10 14.62 30.72
C LEU A 326 6.93 13.74 30.23
N TYR A 327 6.00 13.38 31.13
CA TYR A 327 4.78 12.65 30.77
C TYR A 327 3.89 13.46 29.82
N ILE A 328 3.63 14.74 30.15
CA ILE A 328 2.81 15.63 29.31
C ILE A 328 3.45 15.80 27.93
N THR A 329 4.77 16.00 27.87
CA THR A 329 5.49 16.12 26.59
C THR A 329 5.37 14.85 25.74
N THR A 330 5.49 13.68 26.37
CA THR A 330 5.36 12.38 25.69
C THR A 330 3.92 12.16 25.20
N TYR A 331 2.92 12.39 26.06
CA TYR A 331 1.51 12.32 25.72
C TYR A 331 1.15 13.24 24.54
N VAL A 332 1.58 14.50 24.57
CA VAL A 332 1.31 15.46 23.47
C VAL A 332 1.97 14.99 22.17
N SER A 333 3.22 14.53 22.24
CA SER A 333 3.93 14.00 21.07
C SER A 333 3.20 12.79 20.47
N ASP A 334 2.82 11.82 21.30
CA ASP A 334 2.22 10.57 20.87
C ASP A 334 0.81 10.80 20.30
N MET A 335 -0.01 11.57 21.00
CA MET A 335 -1.36 11.92 20.56
C MET A 335 -1.35 12.79 19.30
N MET A 336 -0.41 13.74 19.17
CA MET A 336 -0.27 14.55 17.96
C MET A 336 0.12 13.69 16.75
N SER A 337 1.06 12.77 16.93
CA SER A 337 1.52 11.86 15.88
C SER A 337 0.39 10.98 15.38
N MET A 338 -0.35 10.38 16.32
CA MET A 338 -1.53 9.55 16.01
C MET A 338 -2.67 10.38 15.39
N SER A 339 -3.00 11.54 15.96
CA SER A 339 -4.03 12.47 15.45
C SER A 339 -3.74 12.83 14.00
N ASN A 340 -2.51 13.24 13.69
CA ASN A 340 -2.13 13.63 12.34
C ASN A 340 -2.20 12.50 11.32
N TRP A 341 -1.81 11.29 11.71
CA TRP A 341 -1.90 10.15 10.80
C TRP A 341 -3.36 9.72 10.59
N LEU A 342 -4.15 9.61 11.65
CA LEU A 342 -5.58 9.30 11.55
C LEU A 342 -6.35 10.38 10.76
N PHE A 343 -6.01 11.65 10.92
CA PHE A 343 -6.55 12.74 10.10
C PHE A 343 -6.30 12.45 8.61
N ARG A 344 -5.08 12.05 8.22
CA ARG A 344 -4.75 11.75 6.82
C ARG A 344 -5.54 10.57 6.29
N LEU A 345 -5.68 9.51 7.09
CA LEU A 345 -6.45 8.33 6.73
C LEU A 345 -7.93 8.65 6.54
N LEU A 346 -8.56 9.29 7.52
CA LEU A 346 -9.95 9.72 7.44
C LEU A 346 -10.17 10.71 6.29
N TRP A 347 -9.26 11.67 6.11
CA TRP A 347 -9.29 12.62 5.00
C TRP A 347 -9.26 11.90 3.66
N HIS A 348 -8.40 10.89 3.51
CA HIS A 348 -8.28 10.14 2.27
C HIS A 348 -9.56 9.37 1.95
N VAL A 349 -10.10 8.62 2.92
CA VAL A 349 -11.38 7.90 2.79
C VAL A 349 -12.49 8.87 2.38
N LEU A 350 -12.66 9.97 3.12
CA LEU A 350 -13.72 10.93 2.84
C LEU A 350 -13.53 11.66 1.51
N LYS A 351 -12.28 11.92 1.09
CA LYS A 351 -12.00 12.51 -0.22
C LYS A 351 -12.38 11.54 -1.35
N ASP A 352 -12.05 10.27 -1.24
CA ASP A 352 -12.42 9.27 -2.25
C ASP A 352 -13.97 9.10 -2.34
N LEU A 353 -14.68 9.13 -1.21
CA LEU A 353 -16.15 9.15 -1.18
C LEU A 353 -16.75 10.44 -1.80
N ASN A 354 -16.13 11.60 -1.55
CA ASN A 354 -16.55 12.91 -2.05
C ASN A 354 -16.27 13.09 -3.57
N THR A 355 -15.35 12.33 -4.15
CA THR A 355 -14.99 12.50 -5.56
C THR A 355 -16.07 12.00 -6.51
N ARG A 356 -16.42 12.78 -7.53
CA ARG A 356 -17.28 12.32 -8.63
C ARG A 356 -16.56 12.43 -9.96
N ASN A 357 -16.78 11.45 -10.83
CA ASN A 357 -16.25 11.44 -12.19
C ASN A 357 -17.39 11.61 -13.20
N THR A 358 -18.16 12.68 -13.04
CA THR A 358 -19.30 13.01 -13.91
C THR A 358 -18.83 13.71 -15.19
N ARG A 359 -18.06 13.04 -16.07
CA ARG A 359 -17.62 13.59 -17.38
C ARG A 359 -18.82 13.87 -18.33
N ASN A 360 -19.71 14.77 -17.95
CA ASN A 360 -20.98 15.08 -18.59
C ASN A 360 -21.88 13.84 -18.80
N ARG A 361 -21.80 12.84 -17.90
CA ARG A 361 -22.60 11.60 -17.96
C ARG A 361 -23.67 11.56 -16.86
N GLU A 362 -24.77 10.87 -17.13
CA GLU A 362 -25.93 10.70 -16.25
C GLU A 362 -25.70 9.73 -15.07
N ALA A 363 -24.54 9.08 -14.97
CA ALA A 363 -24.14 8.28 -13.82
C ALA A 363 -22.63 8.42 -13.55
N ASP A 364 -22.24 8.22 -12.30
CA ASP A 364 -20.84 8.24 -11.88
C ASP A 364 -20.15 6.91 -12.20
N GLU A 365 -19.45 6.87 -13.33
CA GLU A 365 -18.69 5.71 -13.76
C GLU A 365 -17.28 5.75 -13.17
N PHE A 366 -16.93 4.69 -12.45
CA PHE A 366 -15.63 4.58 -11.84
C PHE A 366 -15.21 3.13 -11.64
N GLU A 367 -13.93 3.00 -11.35
CA GLU A 367 -13.26 1.76 -11.07
C GLU A 367 -12.22 2.01 -9.98
N VAL A 368 -12.26 1.18 -8.95
CA VAL A 368 -11.29 1.14 -7.86
C VAL A 368 -10.70 -0.26 -7.86
N SER A 369 -9.38 -0.38 -7.91
CA SER A 369 -8.73 -1.68 -7.94
C SER A 369 -7.46 -1.72 -7.09
N SER A 370 -7.19 -2.86 -6.49
CA SER A 370 -5.99 -3.16 -5.72
C SER A 370 -5.43 -4.50 -6.18
N VAL A 371 -4.15 -4.53 -6.50
CA VAL A 371 -3.43 -5.73 -6.93
C VAL A 371 -2.21 -5.91 -6.04
N VAL A 372 -2.14 -7.04 -5.36
CA VAL A 372 -0.95 -7.49 -4.65
C VAL A 372 -0.30 -8.63 -5.43
N PHE A 373 0.95 -8.45 -5.83
CA PHE A 373 1.67 -9.42 -6.65
C PHE A 373 3.16 -9.49 -6.25
N PRO A 374 3.85 -10.62 -6.50
CA PRO A 374 5.25 -10.77 -6.15
C PRO A 374 6.15 -10.00 -7.13
N THR A 375 7.11 -9.25 -6.59
CA THR A 375 8.10 -8.46 -7.35
C THR A 375 9.53 -8.88 -7.03
N GLY A 376 10.41 -8.77 -8.01
CA GLY A 376 11.82 -9.11 -7.91
C GLY A 376 12.12 -10.61 -7.76
N SER A 377 13.40 -10.95 -7.68
CA SER A 377 13.84 -12.35 -7.55
C SER A 377 13.53 -12.96 -6.19
N GLN A 378 13.37 -12.14 -5.14
CA GLN A 378 13.02 -12.60 -3.79
C GLN A 378 11.50 -12.85 -3.65
N GLY A 379 10.68 -12.47 -4.64
CA GLY A 379 9.24 -12.63 -4.59
C GLY A 379 8.56 -11.72 -3.55
N THR A 380 9.14 -10.55 -3.27
CA THR A 380 8.58 -9.58 -2.33
C THR A 380 7.24 -9.06 -2.84
N SER A 381 6.17 -9.29 -2.09
CA SER A 381 4.84 -8.77 -2.46
C SER A 381 4.87 -7.24 -2.53
N ALA A 382 4.26 -6.68 -3.57
CA ALA A 382 4.03 -5.25 -3.73
C ALA A 382 2.54 -5.00 -4.03
N ASN A 383 2.03 -3.86 -3.57
CA ASN A 383 0.66 -3.41 -3.81
C ASN A 383 0.65 -2.30 -4.87
N ALA A 384 -0.20 -2.45 -5.89
CA ALA A 384 -0.60 -1.39 -6.80
C ALA A 384 -2.09 -1.11 -6.64
N PHE A 385 -2.44 0.17 -6.49
CA PHE A 385 -3.79 0.62 -6.20
C PHE A 385 -4.20 1.73 -7.18
N GLN A 386 -5.41 1.60 -7.75
CA GLN A 386 -6.08 2.62 -8.53
C GLN A 386 -7.29 3.14 -7.75
N ASN A 387 -7.32 4.44 -7.51
CA ASN A 387 -8.44 5.08 -6.80
C ASN A 387 -9.57 5.49 -7.76
N ARG A 388 -10.69 5.98 -7.21
CA ARG A 388 -11.91 6.35 -7.98
C ARG A 388 -11.67 7.42 -9.05
N LEU A 389 -10.69 8.30 -8.84
CA LEU A 389 -10.29 9.33 -9.80
C LEU A 389 -9.39 8.80 -10.92
N GLY A 390 -8.92 7.55 -10.82
CA GLY A 390 -7.94 6.90 -11.68
C GLY A 390 -6.48 7.17 -11.30
N HIS A 391 -6.22 7.76 -10.12
CA HIS A 391 -4.86 7.91 -9.62
C HIS A 391 -4.28 6.53 -9.32
N ILE A 392 -3.04 6.30 -9.72
CA ILE A 392 -2.35 5.03 -9.49
C ILE A 392 -1.24 5.25 -8.47
N SER A 393 -1.21 4.41 -7.45
CA SER A 393 -0.21 4.41 -6.41
C SER A 393 0.32 3.01 -6.20
N GLY A 394 1.56 2.89 -5.75
CA GLY A 394 2.11 1.59 -5.40
C GLY A 394 3.20 1.65 -4.37
N SER A 395 3.44 0.51 -3.73
CA SER A 395 4.48 0.32 -2.73
C SER A 395 4.84 -1.16 -2.55
N SER A 396 6.12 -1.44 -2.38
CA SER A 396 6.64 -2.74 -1.95
C SER A 396 6.76 -2.88 -0.43
N SER A 397 6.27 -1.91 0.34
CA SER A 397 6.31 -1.94 1.79
C SER A 397 5.46 -3.08 2.33
N GLY A 398 6.05 -3.92 3.17
CA GLY A 398 5.30 -5.01 3.80
C GLY A 398 4.19 -4.51 4.74
N VAL A 399 4.20 -3.25 5.18
CA VAL A 399 3.07 -2.63 5.90
C VAL A 399 1.91 -2.35 4.96
N ALA A 400 2.16 -1.76 3.79
CA ALA A 400 1.12 -1.55 2.78
C ALA A 400 0.48 -2.87 2.38
N VAL A 401 1.28 -3.89 2.10
CA VAL A 401 0.79 -5.23 1.77
C VAL A 401 -0.01 -5.85 2.92
N GLY A 402 0.50 -5.75 4.16
CA GLY A 402 -0.17 -6.32 5.33
C GLY A 402 -1.52 -5.65 5.65
N ILE A 403 -1.61 -4.32 5.53
CA ILE A 403 -2.88 -3.59 5.68
C ILE A 403 -3.83 -3.92 4.53
N THR A 404 -3.32 -4.01 3.28
CA THR A 404 -4.12 -4.42 2.13
C THR A 404 -4.71 -5.80 2.34
N ARG A 405 -3.93 -6.77 2.84
CA ARG A 405 -4.42 -8.11 3.20
C ARG A 405 -5.55 -8.05 4.24
N ARG A 406 -5.39 -7.27 5.31
CA ARG A 406 -6.44 -7.10 6.32
C ARG A 406 -7.70 -6.48 5.72
N ALA A 407 -7.56 -5.48 4.86
CA ALA A 407 -8.67 -4.87 4.13
C ALA A 407 -9.34 -5.85 3.17
N THR A 408 -8.59 -6.70 2.46
CA THR A 408 -9.16 -7.74 1.58
C THR A 408 -9.95 -8.76 2.38
N ASN A 409 -9.44 -9.19 3.53
CA ASN A 409 -10.17 -10.12 4.42
C ASN A 409 -11.48 -9.49 4.91
N LEU A 410 -11.41 -8.25 5.40
CA LEU A 410 -12.56 -7.49 5.87
C LEU A 410 -13.60 -7.30 4.75
N LEU A 411 -13.10 -7.05 3.54
CA LEU A 411 -13.93 -6.89 2.35
C LEU A 411 -14.59 -8.20 1.92
N SER A 412 -13.87 -9.32 1.97
CA SER A 412 -14.44 -10.65 1.69
C SER A 412 -15.52 -11.02 2.71
N ASP A 413 -15.32 -10.74 3.99
CA ASP A 413 -16.33 -11.00 5.01
C ASP A 413 -17.57 -10.11 4.82
N THR A 414 -17.37 -8.83 4.52
CA THR A 414 -18.45 -7.90 4.17
C THR A 414 -19.21 -8.38 2.92
N ALA A 415 -18.49 -8.82 1.89
CA ALA A 415 -19.04 -9.34 0.65
C ALA A 415 -19.87 -10.62 0.87
N LYS A 416 -19.44 -11.53 1.76
CA LYS A 416 -20.21 -12.72 2.14
C LYS A 416 -21.52 -12.35 2.83
N ILE A 417 -21.50 -11.35 3.71
CA ILE A 417 -22.72 -10.88 4.40
C ILE A 417 -23.71 -10.28 3.37
N ILE A 418 -23.21 -9.50 2.42
CA ILE A 418 -24.03 -8.93 1.33
C ILE A 418 -24.63 -10.05 0.46
N ASP A 419 -23.81 -11.01 -0.01
CA ASP A 419 -24.30 -12.12 -0.85
C ASP A 419 -25.36 -12.97 -0.12
N ASN A 420 -25.18 -13.24 1.18
CA ASN A 420 -26.17 -13.96 1.97
C ASN A 420 -27.51 -13.20 2.08
N ARG A 421 -27.48 -11.87 2.29
CA ARG A 421 -28.69 -11.04 2.31
C ARG A 421 -29.43 -11.05 0.98
N ILE A 422 -28.70 -11.10 -0.15
CA ILE A 422 -29.29 -11.15 -1.50
C ILE A 422 -30.04 -12.47 -1.73
N ARG A 423 -29.51 -13.61 -1.25
CA ARG A 423 -30.13 -14.94 -1.46
C ARG A 423 -31.47 -15.12 -0.73
N GLU A 424 -31.70 -14.34 0.33
CA GLU A 424 -32.92 -14.43 1.15
C GLU A 424 -34.06 -13.51 0.66
N GLY A 425 -33.81 -12.63 -0.32
CA GLY A 425 -34.79 -11.68 -0.86
C GLY A 425 -35.43 -12.10 -2.19
N PRO A 426 -36.75 -11.93 -2.39
CA PRO A 426 -37.39 -12.17 -3.68
C PRO A 426 -37.14 -10.96 -4.61
N GLY A 427 -36.24 -11.08 -5.59
CA GLY A 427 -36.03 -9.98 -6.53
C GLY A 427 -35.01 -10.22 -7.65
N LEU A 428 -35.55 -10.36 -8.87
CA LEU A 428 -34.88 -10.41 -10.17
C LEU A 428 -34.41 -8.98 -10.57
N MET A 429 -33.30 -8.49 -10.01
CA MET A 429 -32.71 -7.20 -10.40
C MET A 429 -31.18 -7.35 -10.48
N THR A 430 -30.63 -7.15 -11.67
CA THR A 430 -29.19 -7.10 -11.96
C THR A 430 -28.58 -5.82 -11.39
N GLY A 431 -27.55 -5.94 -10.53
CA GLY A 431 -26.84 -4.80 -9.95
C GLY A 431 -26.04 -3.99 -11.00
N VAL A 432 -25.93 -2.68 -10.78
CA VAL A 432 -25.16 -1.75 -11.65
C VAL A 432 -23.67 -1.71 -11.24
N SER A 433 -23.40 -1.98 -9.97
CA SER A 433 -22.04 -2.07 -9.42
C SER A 433 -21.69 -3.51 -9.07
N LYS A 434 -20.44 -3.89 -9.30
CA LYS A 434 -19.95 -5.23 -8.94
C LYS A 434 -18.61 -5.16 -8.23
N LEU A 435 -18.42 -6.10 -7.31
CA LEU A 435 -17.21 -6.29 -6.54
C LEU A 435 -16.63 -7.66 -6.89
N PHE A 436 -15.36 -7.69 -7.28
CA PHE A 436 -14.57 -8.88 -7.53
C PHE A 436 -13.43 -8.98 -6.53
N ILE A 437 -13.28 -10.15 -5.93
CA ILE A 437 -12.22 -10.45 -4.97
C ILE A 437 -11.61 -11.80 -5.33
N GLU A 438 -10.30 -11.82 -5.54
CA GLU A 438 -9.49 -13.04 -5.68
C GLU A 438 -8.34 -12.92 -4.68
N ALA A 439 -8.28 -13.77 -3.66
CA ALA A 439 -7.24 -13.69 -2.63
C ALA A 439 -6.59 -15.07 -2.40
N GLY A 440 -5.37 -15.23 -2.92
CA GLY A 440 -4.50 -16.40 -2.75
C GLY A 440 -5.10 -17.76 -3.11
N ASN A 441 -4.30 -18.82 -2.94
CA ASN A 441 -4.63 -20.19 -3.36
C ASN A 441 -5.75 -20.89 -2.54
N LEU A 442 -6.37 -20.22 -1.56
CA LEU A 442 -7.26 -20.84 -0.57
C LEU A 442 -8.67 -20.24 -0.51
N SER A 443 -8.88 -19.01 -0.97
CA SER A 443 -10.22 -18.42 -1.05
C SER A 443 -10.62 -18.34 -2.52
N GLY A 444 -11.70 -19.04 -2.89
CA GLY A 444 -12.21 -19.02 -4.25
C GLY A 444 -12.58 -17.60 -4.68
N GLU A 445 -12.60 -17.38 -6.00
CA GLU A 445 -13.08 -16.15 -6.60
C GLU A 445 -14.47 -15.78 -6.06
N GLN A 446 -14.61 -14.56 -5.55
CA GLN A 446 -15.86 -14.03 -5.03
C GLN A 446 -16.28 -12.82 -5.87
N ALA A 447 -17.41 -12.95 -6.56
CA ALA A 447 -18.07 -11.86 -7.26
C ALA A 447 -19.40 -11.55 -6.60
N VAL A 448 -19.64 -10.28 -6.24
CA VAL A 448 -20.86 -9.83 -5.58
C VAL A 448 -21.46 -8.64 -6.32
N ASP A 449 -22.74 -8.74 -6.67
CA ASP A 449 -23.51 -7.62 -7.23
C ASP A 449 -23.98 -6.71 -6.09
N LEU A 450 -23.63 -5.43 -6.17
CA LEU A 450 -24.06 -4.41 -5.20
C LEU A 450 -25.30 -3.69 -5.76
N LYS A 451 -26.35 -3.58 -4.93
CA LYS A 451 -27.65 -3.02 -5.34
C LYS A 451 -27.95 -1.71 -4.65
N LEU A 452 -27.56 -1.58 -3.39
CA LEU A 452 -27.90 -0.45 -2.52
C LEU A 452 -26.71 0.50 -2.32
N MET A 453 -27.00 1.78 -2.08
CA MET A 453 -25.97 2.77 -1.74
C MET A 453 -25.21 2.40 -0.46
N GLY A 454 -25.88 1.87 0.56
CA GLY A 454 -25.22 1.43 1.80
C GLY A 454 -24.19 0.31 1.57
N GLU A 455 -24.49 -0.65 0.71
CA GLU A 455 -23.58 -1.73 0.31
C GLU A 455 -22.36 -1.17 -0.43
N LEU A 456 -22.60 -0.26 -1.39
CA LEU A 456 -21.54 0.39 -2.15
C LEU A 456 -20.60 1.21 -1.26
N ILE A 457 -21.15 2.04 -0.37
CA ILE A 457 -20.36 2.87 0.56
C ILE A 457 -19.52 2.00 1.49
N SER A 458 -20.09 0.89 1.98
CA SER A 458 -19.38 -0.08 2.83
C SER A 458 -18.11 -0.60 2.15
N VAL A 459 -18.24 -1.04 0.90
CA VAL A 459 -17.12 -1.52 0.08
C VAL A 459 -16.12 -0.39 -0.21
N MET A 460 -16.60 0.79 -0.61
CA MET A 460 -15.74 1.93 -0.93
C MET A 460 -14.88 2.40 0.25
N VAL A 461 -15.43 2.42 1.47
CA VAL A 461 -14.68 2.79 2.68
C VAL A 461 -13.53 1.82 2.92
N ILE A 462 -13.79 0.51 2.83
CA ILE A 462 -12.74 -0.52 3.01
C ILE A 462 -11.70 -0.43 1.88
N SER A 463 -12.12 -0.31 0.62
CA SER A 463 -11.21 -0.19 -0.52
C SER A 463 -10.32 1.06 -0.44
N SER A 464 -10.83 2.18 0.09
CA SER A 464 -10.03 3.40 0.29
C SER A 464 -8.88 3.22 1.27
N CYS A 465 -8.96 2.23 2.17
CA CYS A 465 -7.87 1.90 3.09
C CYS A 465 -6.77 1.02 2.47
N MET A 466 -6.92 0.61 1.19
CA MET A 466 -5.92 -0.16 0.45
C MET A 466 -4.90 0.72 -0.31
N ASP A 467 -5.06 2.06 -0.31
CA ASP A 467 -4.10 2.98 -0.95
C ASP A 467 -2.76 2.97 -0.16
N PRO A 468 -1.65 2.51 -0.77
CA PRO A 468 -0.35 2.46 -0.12
C PRO A 468 0.14 3.85 0.32
N CYS A 469 -0.40 4.92 -0.26
CA CYS A 469 -0.05 6.29 0.09
C CYS A 469 -0.43 6.70 1.50
N VAL A 470 -1.30 5.96 2.18
CA VAL A 470 -1.68 6.30 3.56
C VAL A 470 -1.23 5.24 4.55
N THR A 471 -1.02 4.02 4.08
CA THR A 471 -0.55 2.90 4.92
C THR A 471 0.95 2.96 5.19
N ASP A 472 1.77 3.41 4.25
CA ASP A 472 3.24 3.47 4.45
C ASP A 472 3.69 4.47 5.50
N ASP A 473 2.88 5.52 5.68
CA ASP A 473 3.06 6.52 6.73
C ASP A 473 3.07 5.88 8.14
N MET A 474 2.51 4.67 8.29
CA MET A 474 2.52 3.90 9.53
C MET A 474 3.93 3.48 9.96
N VAL A 475 4.87 3.28 9.03
CA VAL A 475 6.27 2.93 9.38
C VAL A 475 6.90 4.05 10.19
N SER A 476 6.80 5.29 9.70
CA SER A 476 7.28 6.49 10.40
C SER A 476 6.53 6.72 11.71
N LEU A 477 5.22 6.46 11.74
CA LEU A 477 4.42 6.57 12.96
C LEU A 477 4.89 5.58 14.03
N CYS A 478 5.03 4.30 13.71
CA CYS A 478 5.46 3.28 14.66
C CYS A 478 6.88 3.57 15.18
N ALA A 479 7.77 4.12 14.35
CA ALA A 479 9.07 4.61 14.79
C ALA A 479 8.94 5.78 15.79
N SER A 480 8.06 6.76 15.51
CA SER A 480 7.83 7.90 16.40
C SER A 480 7.25 7.50 17.76
N LEU A 481 6.34 6.51 17.78
CA LEU A 481 5.67 6.00 18.98
C LEU A 481 6.44 4.89 19.69
N ARG A 482 7.61 4.48 19.18
CA ARG A 482 8.44 3.39 19.72
C ARG A 482 7.71 2.03 19.81
N VAL A 483 6.81 1.77 18.87
CA VAL A 483 6.00 0.54 18.77
C VAL A 483 6.38 -0.28 17.54
N SER A 484 7.68 -0.41 17.27
CA SER A 484 8.20 -1.14 16.11
C SER A 484 7.82 -2.64 16.10
N HIS A 485 7.50 -3.21 17.28
CA HIS A 485 7.02 -4.59 17.39
C HIS A 485 5.71 -4.83 16.63
N ILE A 486 4.85 -3.81 16.51
CA ILE A 486 3.59 -3.86 15.73
C ILE A 486 3.89 -4.13 14.25
N LEU A 487 4.93 -3.48 13.71
CA LEU A 487 5.32 -3.67 12.31
C LEU A 487 5.73 -5.11 12.03
N SER A 488 6.43 -5.76 12.97
CA SER A 488 6.87 -7.16 12.80
C SER A 488 5.73 -8.15 12.58
N LYS A 489 4.57 -7.93 13.22
CA LYS A 489 3.36 -8.75 13.04
C LYS A 489 2.76 -8.53 11.66
N ILE A 490 2.63 -7.25 11.26
CA ILE A 490 2.12 -6.87 9.92
C ILE A 490 3.03 -7.42 8.81
N TYR A 491 4.35 -7.41 9.02
CA TYR A 491 5.31 -7.99 8.08
C TYR A 491 5.23 -9.52 7.97
N LYS A 492 4.92 -10.22 9.05
CA LYS A 492 4.66 -11.68 8.97
C LYS A 492 3.44 -11.98 8.12
N ASP A 493 2.42 -11.13 8.21
CA ASP A 493 1.18 -11.27 7.46
C ASP A 493 1.33 -10.88 5.97
N SER A 494 2.44 -10.28 5.53
CA SER A 494 2.60 -9.83 4.13
C SER A 494 3.41 -10.76 3.22
N LYS A 495 4.07 -11.79 3.76
CA LYS A 495 4.87 -12.71 2.94
C LYS A 495 3.99 -13.58 2.03
N GLU A 496 4.38 -13.69 0.76
CA GLU A 496 3.76 -14.57 -0.24
C GLU A 496 2.26 -14.33 -0.43
N TYR A 497 1.79 -13.12 -0.12
CA TYR A 497 0.40 -12.75 -0.30
C TYR A 497 0.20 -12.23 -1.73
N THR A 498 -0.78 -12.80 -2.43
CA THR A 498 -1.28 -12.34 -3.71
C THR A 498 -2.78 -12.13 -3.61
N ALA A 499 -3.25 -11.00 -4.14
CA ALA A 499 -4.66 -10.67 -4.13
C ALA A 499 -5.01 -9.69 -5.22
N PHE A 500 -6.25 -9.76 -5.64
CA PHE A 500 -6.89 -8.83 -6.52
C PHE A 500 -8.24 -8.43 -5.94
N VAL A 501 -8.50 -7.14 -5.94
CA VAL A 501 -9.79 -6.56 -5.60
C VAL A 501 -10.14 -5.55 -6.68
N CYS A 502 -11.35 -5.63 -7.21
CA CYS A 502 -11.93 -4.61 -8.07
C CYS A 502 -13.36 -4.27 -7.66
N LEU A 503 -13.64 -2.99 -7.57
CA LEU A 503 -14.97 -2.43 -7.55
C LEU A 503 -15.16 -1.59 -8.81
N TYR A 504 -16.17 -1.91 -9.62
CA TYR A 504 -16.61 -1.02 -10.69
C TYR A 504 -18.09 -0.68 -10.58
N ASN A 505 -18.40 0.51 -11.06
CA ASN A 505 -19.76 0.98 -11.29
C ASN A 505 -19.87 1.37 -12.76
N SER A 506 -20.65 0.61 -13.54
CA SER A 506 -20.80 0.86 -14.97
C SER A 506 -22.26 0.87 -15.40
N LEU A 507 -22.64 1.88 -16.20
CA LEU A 507 -23.77 1.73 -17.11
C LEU A 507 -23.23 1.02 -18.35
N SER A 508 -23.83 -0.10 -18.71
CA SER A 508 -23.51 -0.89 -19.91
C SER A 508 -23.30 -0.01 -21.16
N GLN A 509 -22.04 0.33 -21.48
CA GLN A 509 -21.71 1.01 -22.72
C GLN A 509 -21.54 -0.02 -23.83
N LYS A 510 -22.44 -0.01 -24.81
CA LYS A 510 -22.13 -0.52 -26.16
C LYS A 510 -20.93 0.28 -26.70
N HIS A 511 -19.77 -0.36 -26.76
CA HIS A 511 -18.52 0.07 -27.39
C HIS A 511 -17.82 1.33 -26.82
N PRO A 512 -16.90 1.19 -25.84
CA PRO A 512 -15.92 2.23 -25.58
C PRO A 512 -15.00 2.43 -26.81
N PRO A 513 -14.51 3.66 -27.08
CA PRO A 513 -13.57 3.91 -28.17
C PRO A 513 -12.28 3.11 -27.96
N LYS A 514 -11.88 2.35 -28.99
CA LYS A 514 -10.68 1.52 -29.01
C LYS A 514 -9.40 2.38 -28.94
N LEU A 515 -8.94 2.68 -27.74
CA LEU A 515 -7.51 2.94 -27.49
C LEU A 515 -6.93 1.63 -26.93
N GLN A 516 -6.55 0.71 -27.82
CA GLN A 516 -6.22 -0.68 -27.51
C GLN A 516 -4.84 -0.90 -26.83
N ARG A 517 -4.09 0.16 -26.48
CA ARG A 517 -2.69 0.08 -25.97
C ARG A 517 -2.54 0.16 -24.44
N SER A 518 -3.55 0.63 -23.74
CA SER A 518 -3.56 0.69 -22.28
C SER A 518 -4.94 0.41 -21.74
N ARG A 519 -5.00 -0.14 -20.52
CA ARG A 519 -6.23 -0.54 -19.86
C ARG A 519 -6.28 -0.07 -18.42
N PRO A 520 -7.47 0.23 -17.87
CA PRO A 520 -7.63 0.39 -16.44
C PRO A 520 -7.08 -0.81 -15.65
N LEU A 521 -6.70 -0.58 -14.40
CA LEU A 521 -6.06 -1.61 -13.58
C LEU A 521 -6.99 -2.81 -13.29
N SER A 522 -8.32 -2.65 -13.33
CA SER A 522 -9.29 -3.75 -13.17
C SER A 522 -9.68 -4.47 -14.45
N ASP A 523 -9.79 -3.74 -15.56
CA ASP A 523 -9.96 -4.32 -16.90
C ASP A 523 -8.74 -5.19 -17.28
N TYR A 524 -7.63 -4.97 -16.58
CA TYR A 524 -6.46 -5.82 -16.63
C TYR A 524 -6.70 -7.19 -15.95
N VAL A 525 -7.69 -7.36 -15.07
CA VAL A 525 -7.79 -8.53 -14.17
C VAL A 525 -9.14 -9.29 -14.15
N GLU A 526 -10.25 -8.79 -14.68
CA GLU A 526 -11.52 -9.55 -14.65
C GLU A 526 -11.66 -10.68 -15.70
N ALA A 527 -10.70 -10.89 -16.60
CA ALA A 527 -10.90 -11.76 -17.76
C ALA A 527 -10.60 -13.27 -17.59
N ASN A 528 -10.25 -13.79 -16.40
CA ASN A 528 -9.83 -15.20 -16.22
C ASN A 528 -10.73 -16.05 -15.29
N GLY A 529 -12.00 -15.68 -15.11
CA GLY A 529 -13.00 -16.57 -14.54
C GLY A 529 -13.58 -17.51 -15.62
N ILE A 530 -13.24 -18.80 -15.56
CA ILE A 530 -13.77 -19.98 -16.30
C ILE A 530 -12.84 -20.55 -17.39
N ASP A 531 -12.27 -21.72 -17.09
CA ASP A 531 -12.15 -22.78 -18.10
C ASP A 531 -12.31 -24.18 -17.47
N ARG A 532 -13.52 -24.75 -17.61
CA ARG A 532 -13.78 -26.20 -17.62
C ARG A 532 -14.85 -26.52 -18.67
N VAL A 533 -14.35 -26.88 -19.85
CA VAL A 533 -14.91 -27.72 -20.92
C VAL A 533 -16.27 -28.39 -20.65
N THR A 534 -17.25 -28.11 -21.53
CA THR A 534 -18.00 -29.16 -22.26
C THR A 534 -18.53 -28.58 -23.59
N PRO A 535 -18.43 -29.29 -24.73
CA PRO A 535 -18.84 -28.77 -26.02
C PRO A 535 -20.32 -29.10 -26.30
N GLN A 536 -21.08 -28.12 -26.82
CA GLN A 536 -21.92 -28.22 -28.02
C GLN A 536 -23.08 -27.21 -28.00
N THR A 537 -23.16 -26.48 -29.12
CA THR A 537 -24.38 -25.92 -29.75
C THR A 537 -25.24 -24.94 -28.95
N SER A 538 -25.04 -23.64 -29.20
CA SER A 538 -26.05 -22.79 -29.82
C SER A 538 -25.42 -21.44 -30.18
N GLU A 539 -25.56 -21.04 -31.44
CA GLU A 539 -25.22 -19.71 -31.93
C GLU A 539 -26.04 -18.66 -31.14
N ALA A 540 -25.38 -17.89 -30.28
CA ALA A 540 -25.90 -16.67 -29.70
C ALA A 540 -24.75 -15.66 -29.64
N GLU A 541 -24.97 -14.50 -30.27
CA GLU A 541 -23.99 -13.44 -30.51
C GLU A 541 -23.15 -13.08 -29.27
N GLU A 542 -21.87 -13.43 -29.33
CA GLU A 542 -20.87 -13.19 -28.28
C GLU A 542 -20.47 -11.71 -28.23
N SER A 543 -20.45 -11.16 -27.00
CA SER A 543 -20.18 -9.75 -26.72
C SER A 543 -18.67 -9.47 -26.73
N PRO A 544 -18.18 -8.36 -27.34
CA PRO A 544 -16.77 -8.17 -27.67
C PRO A 544 -15.88 -7.66 -26.50
N ARG A 545 -16.21 -7.97 -25.24
CA ARG A 545 -15.48 -7.49 -24.04
C ARG A 545 -14.59 -8.55 -23.37
N GLN A 546 -14.44 -9.73 -23.98
CA GLN A 546 -13.86 -10.91 -23.36
C GLN A 546 -12.42 -11.22 -23.82
N TYR A 547 -11.49 -10.27 -23.66
CA TYR A 547 -10.07 -10.50 -23.98
C TYR A 547 -9.12 -9.99 -22.89
N ASP A 548 -8.40 -10.93 -22.26
CA ASP A 548 -7.01 -10.91 -21.79
C ASP A 548 -6.62 -10.25 -20.44
N LEU A 549 -6.67 -11.07 -19.37
CA LEU A 549 -5.92 -10.98 -18.07
C LEU A 549 -4.67 -11.90 -18.10
N ASP A 550 -4.37 -12.54 -19.22
CA ASP A 550 -3.23 -13.45 -19.31
C ASP A 550 -1.89 -12.78 -19.07
N ALA A 551 -1.76 -11.46 -19.07
CA ALA A 551 -0.49 -10.77 -18.97
C ALA A 551 0.18 -10.82 -17.56
N ILE A 552 -0.48 -10.42 -16.46
CA ILE A 552 0.09 -10.52 -15.09
C ILE A 552 0.15 -11.97 -14.63
N LYS A 553 -0.91 -12.76 -14.89
CA LYS A 553 -0.91 -14.19 -14.56
C LYS A 553 0.06 -14.96 -15.44
N ALA A 554 0.31 -14.61 -16.71
CA ALA A 554 1.40 -15.20 -17.49
C ALA A 554 2.75 -14.72 -16.98
N VAL A 555 2.97 -13.46 -16.59
CA VAL A 555 4.25 -13.05 -15.98
C VAL A 555 4.51 -13.82 -14.67
N GLU A 556 3.48 -14.00 -13.83
CA GLU A 556 3.57 -14.80 -12.60
C GLU A 556 3.71 -16.30 -12.86
N LYS A 557 3.00 -16.85 -13.86
CA LYS A 557 3.07 -18.26 -14.27
C LYS A 557 4.36 -18.58 -15.04
N GLU A 558 4.88 -17.63 -15.81
CA GLU A 558 6.15 -17.68 -16.56
C GLU A 558 7.32 -17.57 -15.58
N ILE A 559 7.22 -16.67 -14.59
CA ILE A 559 8.20 -16.50 -13.52
C ILE A 559 7.65 -17.11 -12.22
N SER A 560 7.48 -18.43 -12.26
CA SER A 560 7.01 -19.21 -11.13
C SER A 560 7.83 -18.95 -9.86
N ALA A 561 7.21 -19.15 -8.68
CA ALA A 561 7.90 -18.99 -7.40
C ALA A 561 9.18 -19.84 -7.31
N SER A 562 9.20 -21.04 -7.91
CA SER A 562 10.39 -21.89 -7.98
C SER A 562 11.47 -21.31 -8.90
N THR A 563 11.09 -20.69 -10.01
CA THR A 563 12.02 -19.94 -10.88
C THR A 563 12.66 -18.79 -10.10
N ARG A 564 11.86 -17.99 -9.38
CA ARG A 564 12.37 -16.89 -8.52
C ARG A 564 13.35 -17.37 -7.46
N GLN A 565 12.99 -18.45 -6.76
CA GLN A 565 13.84 -19.06 -5.76
C GLN A 565 15.15 -19.56 -6.37
N SER A 566 15.10 -20.23 -7.53
CA SER A 566 16.31 -20.69 -8.23
C SER A 566 17.24 -19.56 -8.66
N ILE A 567 16.68 -18.41 -9.07
CA ILE A 567 17.45 -17.21 -9.41
C ILE A 567 18.11 -16.65 -8.15
N SER A 568 17.35 -16.51 -7.06
CA SER A 568 17.86 -16.01 -5.78
C SER A 568 18.97 -16.92 -5.22
N ASP A 569 18.80 -18.24 -5.28
CA ASP A 569 19.77 -19.23 -4.81
C ASP A 569 21.05 -19.26 -5.67
N SER A 570 20.91 -18.98 -6.98
CA SER A 570 22.05 -18.81 -7.87
C SER A 570 22.77 -17.49 -7.57
N ALA A 571 22.03 -16.40 -7.43
CA ALA A 571 22.54 -15.06 -7.17
C ALA A 571 23.25 -14.92 -5.82
N ALA A 572 22.79 -15.64 -4.78
CA ALA A 572 23.45 -15.67 -3.48
C ALA A 572 24.91 -16.19 -3.54
N LYS A 573 25.28 -16.88 -4.62
CA LYS A 573 26.66 -17.39 -4.84
C LYS A 573 27.52 -16.45 -5.67
N TRP A 574 26.97 -15.34 -6.14
CA TRP A 574 27.68 -14.37 -6.95
C TRP A 574 28.51 -13.45 -6.06
N ALA A 575 29.77 -13.22 -6.45
CA ALA A 575 30.57 -12.15 -5.89
C ALA A 575 30.40 -10.91 -6.77
N ILE A 576 29.66 -9.94 -6.25
CA ILE A 576 29.30 -8.71 -6.96
C ILE A 576 30.41 -7.67 -6.76
N GLU A 577 30.99 -7.19 -7.85
CA GLU A 577 31.95 -6.08 -7.90
C GLU A 577 31.33 -4.92 -8.69
N GLU A 578 31.89 -3.71 -8.56
CA GLU A 578 31.34 -2.48 -9.19
C GLU A 578 31.19 -2.57 -10.72
N HIS A 579 32.04 -3.37 -11.38
CA HIS A 579 32.09 -3.48 -12.84
C HIS A 579 31.91 -4.91 -13.38
N ALA A 580 31.79 -5.92 -12.50
CA ALA A 580 31.75 -7.32 -12.90
C ALA A 580 31.05 -8.20 -11.87
N ILE A 581 30.53 -9.34 -12.32
CA ILE A 581 29.92 -10.36 -11.46
C ILE A 581 30.75 -11.64 -11.57
N SER A 582 31.31 -12.07 -10.45
CA SER A 582 32.15 -13.26 -10.34
C SER A 582 31.33 -14.47 -9.89
N VAL A 583 31.30 -15.52 -10.70
CA VAL A 583 30.56 -16.78 -10.41
C VAL A 583 31.53 -17.93 -10.20
N SER A 584 31.26 -18.79 -9.20
CA SER A 584 32.04 -20.01 -9.00
C SER A 584 31.68 -21.09 -10.02
N CYS A 585 32.69 -21.60 -10.73
CA CYS A 585 32.63 -22.66 -11.74
C CYS A 585 33.61 -23.80 -11.42
N LEU A 586 33.89 -24.03 -10.14
CA LEU A 586 34.84 -25.03 -9.66
C LEU A 586 34.58 -26.44 -10.24
N PRO A 587 33.34 -26.96 -10.34
CA PRO A 587 33.11 -28.29 -10.90
C PRO A 587 33.53 -28.41 -12.37
N TYR A 588 33.30 -27.35 -13.16
CA TYR A 588 33.69 -27.32 -14.56
C TYR A 588 35.20 -27.30 -14.71
N THR A 589 35.90 -26.42 -13.99
CA THR A 589 37.36 -26.34 -14.07
C THR A 589 38.02 -27.62 -13.56
N LEU A 590 37.52 -28.22 -12.47
CA LEU A 590 38.00 -29.51 -11.98
C LEU A 590 37.77 -30.64 -12.99
N SER A 591 36.63 -30.68 -13.68
CA SER A 591 36.34 -31.68 -14.71
C SER A 591 37.30 -31.58 -15.89
N ILE A 592 37.54 -30.37 -16.40
CA ILE A 592 38.50 -30.14 -17.49
C ILE A 592 39.93 -30.47 -17.05
N MET A 593 40.34 -30.03 -15.86
CA MET A 593 41.67 -30.31 -15.31
C MET A 593 41.87 -31.81 -15.06
N SER A 594 40.86 -32.50 -14.56
CA SER A 594 40.89 -33.96 -14.36
C SER A 594 40.99 -34.70 -15.70
N GLY A 595 40.20 -34.32 -16.71
CA GLY A 595 40.28 -34.88 -18.05
C GLY A 595 41.65 -34.68 -18.71
N CYS A 596 42.21 -33.46 -18.60
CA CYS A 596 43.55 -33.16 -19.10
C CYS A 596 44.63 -33.93 -18.35
N THR A 597 44.49 -34.07 -17.02
CA THR A 597 45.41 -34.86 -16.19
C THR A 597 45.37 -36.34 -16.61
N ALA A 598 44.19 -36.91 -16.83
CA ALA A 598 44.04 -38.28 -17.30
C ALA A 598 44.66 -38.48 -18.69
N LEU A 599 44.51 -37.49 -19.59
CA LEU A 599 45.07 -37.52 -20.94
C LEU A 599 46.60 -37.46 -20.92
N VAL A 600 47.18 -36.56 -20.11
CA VAL A 600 48.64 -36.45 -19.93
C VAL A 600 49.22 -37.68 -19.25
N LEU A 601 48.57 -38.17 -18.19
CA LEU A 601 49.01 -39.36 -17.47
C LEU A 601 48.90 -40.60 -18.36
N GLY A 602 47.83 -40.72 -19.14
CA GLY A 602 47.66 -41.78 -20.15
C GLY A 602 48.73 -41.72 -21.24
N GLY A 603 49.08 -40.52 -21.72
CA GLY A 603 50.19 -40.31 -22.65
C GLY A 603 51.54 -40.75 -22.06
N LEU A 604 51.83 -40.35 -20.82
CA LEU A 604 53.04 -40.77 -20.10
C LEU A 604 53.09 -42.28 -19.88
N MET A 605 51.99 -42.88 -19.45
CA MET A 605 51.90 -44.34 -19.27
C MET A 605 52.13 -45.06 -20.60
N ALA A 606 51.58 -44.57 -21.72
CA ALA A 606 51.89 -45.11 -23.04
C ALA A 606 53.39 -44.98 -23.37
N GLY A 607 53.99 -43.82 -23.08
CA GLY A 607 55.42 -43.57 -23.25
C GLY A 607 56.30 -44.58 -22.50
N PHE A 608 56.00 -44.84 -21.22
CA PHE A 608 56.79 -45.72 -20.36
C PHE A 608 56.51 -47.22 -20.56
N PHE A 609 55.26 -47.62 -20.79
CA PHE A 609 54.88 -49.04 -20.82
C PHE A 609 54.87 -49.66 -22.23
N VAL A 610 54.69 -48.87 -23.29
CA VAL A 610 54.66 -49.40 -24.67
C VAL A 610 56.09 -49.66 -25.18
N GLY A 611 57.09 -48.86 -24.76
CA GLY A 611 58.50 -49.05 -25.11
C GLY A 611 58.74 -49.16 -26.63
N SER A 612 59.74 -49.94 -27.06
CA SER A 612 60.08 -50.17 -28.47
C SER A 612 59.17 -51.19 -29.18
N ARG A 613 57.96 -51.46 -28.67
CA ARG A 613 57.08 -52.52 -29.22
C ARG A 613 56.36 -52.14 -30.52
N ILE A 614 56.41 -50.88 -30.92
CA ILE A 614 55.83 -50.40 -32.19
C ILE A 614 56.98 -49.96 -33.08
N ASP A 615 57.31 -50.77 -34.09
CA ASP A 615 58.36 -50.43 -35.06
C ASP A 615 58.01 -49.14 -35.82
N GLY A 616 58.91 -48.16 -35.75
CA GLY A 616 58.82 -46.89 -36.50
C GLY A 616 58.09 -45.75 -35.80
N VAL A 617 57.61 -45.90 -34.56
CA VAL A 617 56.97 -44.82 -33.79
C VAL A 617 57.72 -44.57 -32.50
N ASP A 618 58.21 -43.35 -32.29
CA ASP A 618 58.76 -42.94 -31.00
C ASP A 618 57.61 -42.78 -29.98
N PRO A 619 57.53 -43.61 -28.93
CA PRO A 619 56.49 -43.52 -27.91
C PRO A 619 56.50 -42.19 -27.14
N PHE A 620 57.60 -41.43 -27.15
CA PHE A 620 57.62 -40.08 -26.58
C PHE A 620 56.89 -39.04 -27.44
N ASN A 621 56.75 -39.26 -28.75
CA ASN A 621 55.92 -38.39 -29.59
C ASN A 621 54.44 -38.47 -29.20
N LEU A 622 53.93 -39.64 -28.78
CA LEU A 622 52.56 -39.77 -28.28
C LEU A 622 52.35 -38.94 -27.00
N THR A 623 53.33 -38.92 -26.10
CA THR A 623 53.32 -38.06 -24.91
C THR A 623 53.27 -36.58 -25.31
N MET A 624 54.09 -36.14 -26.27
CA MET A 624 54.06 -34.77 -26.79
C MET A 624 52.69 -34.40 -27.38
N PHE A 625 52.09 -35.27 -28.20
CA PHE A 625 50.75 -35.03 -28.74
C PHE A 625 49.69 -34.96 -27.64
N ALA A 626 49.77 -35.82 -26.62
CA ALA A 626 48.87 -35.78 -25.48
C ALA A 626 48.96 -34.43 -24.73
N TRP A 627 50.17 -33.91 -24.49
CA TRP A 627 50.35 -32.58 -23.90
C TRP A 627 49.79 -31.45 -24.76
N ILE A 628 50.02 -31.50 -26.08
CA ILE A 628 49.49 -30.50 -27.02
C ILE A 628 47.96 -30.51 -27.01
N ILE A 629 47.34 -31.69 -27.07
CA ILE A 629 45.89 -31.85 -27.04
C ILE A 629 45.33 -31.36 -25.70
N ALA A 630 45.94 -31.72 -24.57
CA ALA A 630 45.52 -31.24 -23.25
C ALA A 630 45.60 -29.70 -23.15
N GLY A 631 46.69 -29.09 -23.61
CA GLY A 631 46.85 -27.64 -23.66
C GLY A 631 45.79 -26.98 -24.54
N PHE A 632 45.49 -27.56 -25.70
CA PHE A 632 44.45 -27.08 -26.60
C PHE A 632 43.05 -27.19 -25.98
N ILE A 633 42.72 -28.31 -25.32
CA ILE A 633 41.46 -28.50 -24.61
C ILE A 633 41.29 -27.42 -23.53
N ILE A 634 42.33 -27.12 -22.74
CA ILE A 634 42.27 -26.07 -21.72
C ILE A 634 42.02 -24.69 -22.36
N LEU A 635 42.73 -24.35 -23.44
CA LEU A 635 42.56 -23.08 -24.14
C LEU A 635 41.15 -22.91 -24.72
N VAL A 636 40.62 -23.95 -25.38
CA VAL A 636 39.26 -23.93 -25.93
C VAL A 636 38.22 -23.90 -24.80
N SER A 637 38.39 -24.70 -23.76
CA SER A 637 37.47 -24.72 -22.60
C SER A 637 37.39 -23.36 -21.91
N LYS A 638 38.53 -22.66 -21.84
CA LYS A 638 38.61 -21.30 -21.32
C LYS A 638 37.86 -20.29 -22.19
N SER A 639 37.90 -20.42 -23.51
CA SER A 639 37.24 -19.48 -24.44
C SER A 639 35.75 -19.75 -24.67
N ILE A 640 35.23 -20.92 -24.31
CA ILE A 640 33.81 -21.28 -24.54
C ILE A 640 32.86 -20.46 -23.66
N ARG A 641 33.25 -20.12 -22.43
CA ARG A 641 32.33 -19.52 -21.44
C ARG A 641 32.35 -17.99 -21.42
N VAL A 642 33.53 -17.39 -21.53
CA VAL A 642 33.74 -15.93 -21.41
C VAL A 642 34.84 -15.50 -22.37
N GLY A 643 34.71 -14.29 -22.94
CA GLY A 643 35.68 -13.75 -23.90
C GLY A 643 37.08 -13.57 -23.30
N GLU A 644 37.16 -13.11 -22.04
CA GLU A 644 38.41 -12.91 -21.30
C GLU A 644 38.36 -13.58 -19.92
N TRP A 645 38.92 -14.78 -19.79
CA TRP A 645 39.07 -15.44 -18.50
C TRP A 645 40.53 -15.36 -18.02
N THR A 646 40.83 -14.78 -16.85
CA THR A 646 42.22 -14.76 -16.37
C THR A 646 42.68 -16.16 -15.93
N TRP A 647 43.97 -16.48 -16.09
CA TRP A 647 44.52 -17.76 -15.61
C TRP A 647 44.38 -17.93 -14.10
N ARG A 648 44.50 -16.83 -13.35
CA ARG A 648 44.32 -16.81 -11.89
C ARG A 648 42.90 -17.25 -11.51
N ASP A 649 41.90 -16.73 -12.21
CA ASP A 649 40.50 -17.02 -11.88
C ASP A 649 40.10 -18.41 -12.37
N PHE A 650 40.60 -18.84 -13.54
CA PHE A 650 40.41 -20.20 -14.03
C PHE A 650 40.92 -21.25 -13.04
N LEU A 651 42.14 -21.07 -12.52
CA LEU A 651 42.71 -21.97 -11.51
C LEU A 651 41.95 -21.93 -10.17
N LYS A 652 41.37 -20.79 -9.82
CA LYS A 652 40.49 -20.65 -8.64
C LYS A 652 39.07 -21.16 -8.88
N GLY A 653 38.74 -21.58 -10.09
CA GLY A 653 37.38 -21.97 -10.46
C GLY A 653 36.38 -20.81 -10.35
N ARG A 654 36.79 -19.59 -10.67
CA ARG A 654 35.93 -18.39 -10.68
C ARG A 654 35.89 -17.81 -12.08
N VAL A 655 34.72 -17.35 -12.51
CA VAL A 655 34.51 -16.72 -13.82
C VAL A 655 34.00 -15.30 -13.59
N THR A 656 34.73 -14.31 -14.06
CA THR A 656 34.35 -12.89 -14.03
C THR A 656 33.52 -12.56 -15.26
N CYS A 657 32.23 -12.30 -15.09
CA CYS A 657 31.32 -11.91 -16.17
C CYS A 657 31.21 -10.39 -16.20
N ARG A 658 31.30 -9.78 -17.39
CA ARG A 658 31.18 -8.32 -17.58
C ARG A 658 29.89 -7.93 -18.31
N THR A 659 29.13 -8.90 -18.80
CA THR A 659 27.89 -8.73 -19.57
C THR A 659 26.79 -9.66 -19.05
N VAL A 660 25.53 -9.31 -19.32
CA VAL A 660 24.36 -10.16 -18.98
C VAL A 660 24.44 -11.48 -19.75
N HIS A 661 24.82 -11.44 -21.03
CA HIS A 661 24.93 -12.65 -21.86
C HIS A 661 26.00 -13.62 -21.34
N GLU A 662 27.18 -13.14 -20.94
CA GLU A 662 28.21 -13.98 -20.30
C GLU A 662 27.69 -14.60 -19.00
N LEU A 663 27.00 -13.81 -18.17
CA LEU A 663 26.45 -14.30 -16.92
C LEU A 663 25.37 -15.37 -17.14
N ALA A 664 24.52 -15.21 -18.16
CA ALA A 664 23.52 -16.18 -18.57
C ALA A 664 24.18 -17.50 -19.03
N ASN A 665 25.20 -17.42 -19.88
CA ASN A 665 25.94 -18.59 -20.37
C ASN A 665 26.66 -19.35 -19.23
N VAL A 666 27.14 -18.64 -18.21
CA VAL A 666 27.86 -19.23 -17.08
C VAL A 666 26.90 -19.87 -16.07
N THR A 667 25.81 -19.17 -15.73
CA THR A 667 24.84 -19.60 -14.69
C THR A 667 23.73 -20.49 -15.21
N ASN A 668 23.53 -20.56 -16.53
CA ASN A 668 22.40 -21.23 -17.19
C ASN A 668 21.03 -20.66 -16.75
N LEU A 669 20.98 -19.39 -16.36
CA LEU A 669 19.76 -18.63 -16.14
C LEU A 669 19.34 -17.93 -17.42
N SER A 670 18.03 -17.65 -17.58
CA SER A 670 17.58 -16.81 -18.69
C SER A 670 18.09 -15.38 -18.53
N GLU A 671 18.38 -14.71 -19.63
CA GLU A 671 18.89 -13.34 -19.63
C GLU A 671 17.88 -12.37 -19.00
N GLN A 672 16.59 -12.55 -19.28
CA GLN A 672 15.51 -11.75 -18.68
C GLN A 672 15.42 -11.95 -17.16
N ASN A 673 15.66 -13.17 -16.67
CA ASN A 673 15.66 -13.45 -15.23
C ASN A 673 16.84 -12.77 -14.52
N ILE A 674 18.01 -12.70 -15.18
CA ILE A 674 19.16 -11.96 -14.68
C ILE A 674 18.86 -10.47 -14.64
N ILE A 675 18.30 -9.90 -15.71
CA ILE A 675 17.92 -8.48 -15.74
C ILE A 675 16.89 -8.16 -14.65
N MET A 676 15.88 -9.01 -14.48
CA MET A 676 14.88 -8.86 -13.41
C MET A 676 15.56 -8.82 -12.03
N HIS A 677 16.49 -9.75 -11.77
CA HIS A 677 17.25 -9.77 -10.51
C HIS A 677 18.04 -8.47 -10.32
N LEU A 678 18.85 -8.08 -11.31
CA LEU A 678 19.67 -6.86 -11.27
C LEU A 678 18.82 -5.60 -11.06
N LEU A 679 17.66 -5.49 -11.70
CA LEU A 679 16.74 -4.37 -11.50
C LEU A 679 16.16 -4.35 -10.09
N SER A 680 15.83 -5.52 -9.54
CA SER A 680 15.24 -5.64 -8.19
C SER A 680 16.24 -5.42 -7.06
N THR A 681 17.53 -5.72 -7.29
CA THR A 681 18.62 -5.53 -6.31
C THR A 681 19.46 -4.30 -6.59
N GLU A 682 19.06 -3.43 -7.52
CA GLU A 682 19.86 -2.28 -7.96
C GLU A 682 20.36 -1.46 -6.77
N LYS A 683 19.46 -1.10 -5.84
CA LYS A 683 19.79 -0.25 -4.69
C LYS A 683 20.65 -0.94 -3.62
N GLU A 684 20.76 -2.26 -3.68
CA GLU A 684 21.59 -3.07 -2.78
C GLU A 684 22.96 -3.36 -3.39
N SER A 685 23.04 -3.34 -4.73
CA SER A 685 24.24 -3.68 -5.47
C SER A 685 25.11 -2.44 -5.69
N PRO A 686 26.44 -2.53 -5.51
CA PRO A 686 27.35 -1.44 -5.86
C PRO A 686 27.62 -1.38 -7.38
N ILE A 687 26.83 -2.06 -8.22
CA ILE A 687 27.12 -2.22 -9.65
C ILE A 687 26.80 -0.93 -10.38
N VAL A 688 27.74 -0.47 -11.19
CA VAL A 688 27.50 0.59 -12.18
C VAL A 688 27.13 -0.07 -13.51
N PHE A 689 26.01 0.33 -14.10
CA PHE A 689 25.50 -0.26 -15.33
C PHE A 689 25.90 0.54 -16.58
N ARG A 690 26.37 -0.16 -17.62
CA ARG A 690 26.69 0.40 -18.93
C ARG A 690 26.01 -0.38 -20.05
N GLY A 691 26.20 0.07 -21.28
CA GLY A 691 25.73 -0.64 -22.48
C GLY A 691 24.47 -0.02 -23.09
N PRO A 692 23.96 -0.60 -24.18
CA PRO A 692 22.90 0.00 -24.99
C PRO A 692 21.51 0.03 -24.33
N TYR A 693 21.25 -0.80 -23.31
CA TYR A 693 19.95 -1.01 -22.67
C TYR A 693 19.96 -0.72 -21.16
N ASN A 694 20.83 0.19 -20.70
CA ASN A 694 20.97 0.54 -19.28
C ASN A 694 20.03 1.68 -18.84
N ASN A 695 19.22 2.26 -19.71
CA ASN A 695 18.48 3.50 -19.40
C ASN A 695 17.39 3.33 -18.33
N VAL A 696 16.99 2.09 -18.03
CA VAL A 696 16.02 1.77 -16.98
C VAL A 696 16.68 1.73 -15.59
N PHE A 697 18.00 1.58 -15.54
CA PHE A 697 18.79 1.61 -14.31
C PHE A 697 19.07 3.07 -13.91
N SER A 698 19.10 3.31 -12.61
CA SER A 698 19.44 4.57 -11.96
C SER A 698 20.94 4.81 -11.99
N ASP A 699 21.74 3.79 -11.66
CA ASP A 699 23.19 3.90 -11.48
C ASP A 699 23.93 3.51 -12.77
N THR A 700 24.13 4.50 -13.64
CA THR A 700 24.75 4.32 -14.95
C THR A 700 26.08 5.06 -15.11
N GLY A 701 27.02 4.45 -15.83
CA GLY A 701 28.36 5.00 -16.02
C GLY A 701 29.00 4.62 -17.36
N ALA A 702 30.13 5.26 -17.67
CA ALA A 702 30.93 4.94 -18.86
C ALA A 702 31.62 3.57 -18.73
N GLU A 703 32.05 3.23 -17.52
CA GLU A 703 32.61 1.94 -17.14
C GLU A 703 31.64 1.22 -16.21
N GLY A 704 31.58 -0.12 -16.28
CA GLY A 704 30.59 -0.88 -15.52
C GLY A 704 30.24 -2.25 -16.11
N PHE A 705 29.25 -2.90 -15.50
CA PHE A 705 28.64 -4.13 -15.98
C PHE A 705 27.70 -3.83 -17.16
N SER A 706 27.85 -4.55 -18.27
CA SER A 706 27.14 -4.25 -19.52
C SER A 706 25.79 -4.95 -19.60
N ILE A 707 24.73 -4.17 -19.77
CA ILE A 707 23.40 -4.66 -20.15
C ILE A 707 23.33 -4.71 -21.68
N ASP A 708 23.71 -5.86 -22.24
CA ASP A 708 23.80 -6.16 -23.67
C ASP A 708 22.57 -6.87 -24.24
N VAL A 709 21.63 -7.25 -23.37
CA VAL A 709 20.36 -7.89 -23.72
C VAL A 709 19.21 -6.90 -23.55
N LYS A 710 18.25 -6.92 -24.49
CA LYS A 710 17.05 -6.07 -24.46
C LYS A 710 16.10 -6.53 -23.34
N PRO A 711 15.78 -5.68 -22.35
CA PRO A 711 14.69 -5.96 -21.42
C PRO A 711 13.33 -5.95 -22.14
N THR A 712 12.40 -6.78 -21.67
CA THR A 712 10.99 -6.74 -22.07
C THR A 712 10.14 -5.97 -21.05
N VAL A 713 8.97 -5.49 -21.44
CA VAL A 713 8.01 -4.89 -20.49
C VAL A 713 7.60 -5.90 -19.40
N SER A 714 7.47 -7.19 -19.74
CA SER A 714 7.27 -8.28 -18.76
C SER A 714 8.34 -8.28 -17.66
N THR A 715 9.61 -8.18 -18.07
CA THR A 715 10.75 -8.15 -17.15
C THR A 715 10.75 -6.90 -16.26
N LEU A 716 10.39 -5.74 -16.81
CA LEU A 716 10.22 -4.52 -16.02
C LEU A 716 9.13 -4.68 -14.97
N PHE A 717 7.97 -5.18 -15.38
CA PHE A 717 6.84 -5.42 -14.49
C PHE A 717 7.22 -6.40 -13.37
N ALA A 718 7.83 -7.53 -13.71
CA ALA A 718 8.28 -8.54 -12.75
C ALA A 718 9.32 -8.01 -11.75
N ALA A 719 10.16 -7.06 -12.17
CA ALA A 719 11.12 -6.39 -11.30
C ALA A 719 10.45 -5.40 -10.33
N GLY A 720 9.26 -4.88 -10.65
CA GLY A 720 8.54 -3.85 -9.88
C GLY A 720 8.47 -2.48 -10.57
N LEU A 721 8.64 -2.41 -11.89
CA LEU A 721 8.46 -1.20 -12.69
C LEU A 721 7.18 -1.31 -13.52
N ILE A 722 6.11 -0.65 -13.08
CA ILE A 722 4.82 -0.67 -13.80
C ILE A 722 4.83 0.40 -14.89
N VAL A 723 4.67 -0.01 -16.14
CA VAL A 723 4.60 0.91 -17.28
C VAL A 723 3.17 1.41 -17.47
N LEU A 724 2.97 2.72 -17.34
CA LEU A 724 1.68 3.39 -17.47
C LEU A 724 1.65 4.23 -18.74
N GLU A 725 0.54 4.21 -19.48
CA GLU A 725 0.29 5.15 -20.56
C GLU A 725 -0.39 6.41 -20.02
N VAL A 726 0.14 7.57 -20.36
CA VAL A 726 -0.38 8.88 -19.97
C VAL A 726 -0.63 9.75 -21.21
N LEU A 727 -1.63 10.61 -21.13
CA LEU A 727 -1.99 11.58 -22.15
C LEU A 727 -1.36 12.94 -21.83
N LEU A 728 -0.59 13.47 -22.78
CA LEU A 728 -0.04 14.82 -22.80
C LEU A 728 -0.76 15.68 -23.83
N GLU A 729 -0.51 16.98 -23.79
CA GLU A 729 -0.95 17.92 -24.83
C GLU A 729 -0.41 17.55 -26.22
N SER A 730 0.79 16.96 -26.29
CA SER A 730 1.46 16.59 -27.55
C SER A 730 1.14 15.19 -28.06
N GLY A 731 0.42 14.35 -27.29
CA GLY A 731 0.19 12.94 -27.61
C GLY A 731 0.25 12.03 -26.38
N SER A 732 0.31 10.70 -26.56
CA SER A 732 0.52 9.79 -25.45
C SER A 732 2.00 9.55 -25.17
N ALA A 733 2.33 9.24 -23.91
CA ALA A 733 3.66 8.81 -23.48
C ALA A 733 3.53 7.61 -22.55
N LEU A 734 4.63 6.88 -22.39
CA LEU A 734 4.77 5.85 -21.37
C LEU A 734 5.58 6.41 -20.20
N VAL A 735 5.18 6.10 -18.98
CA VAL A 735 5.84 6.51 -17.75
C VAL A 735 5.94 5.31 -16.82
N CYS A 736 7.09 5.10 -16.19
CA CYS A 736 7.26 4.03 -15.22
C CYS A 736 6.90 4.50 -13.80
N LEU A 737 6.06 3.72 -13.13
CA LEU A 737 5.86 3.75 -11.69
C LEU A 737 6.81 2.74 -11.05
N ASP A 738 7.76 3.22 -10.26
CA ASP A 738 8.78 2.43 -9.58
C ASP A 738 8.30 2.00 -8.20
N ILE A 739 7.96 0.72 -8.08
CA ILE A 739 7.54 0.04 -6.85
C ILE A 739 8.49 -1.12 -6.54
N ARG A 740 9.72 -1.07 -7.06
CA ARG A 740 10.70 -2.13 -6.84
C ARG A 740 10.95 -2.32 -5.34
N PRO A 741 11.21 -3.55 -4.89
CA PRO A 741 11.52 -3.81 -3.49
C PRO A 741 12.73 -3.01 -3.05
N HIS A 742 12.66 -2.45 -1.85
CA HIS A 742 13.79 -1.87 -1.16
C HIS A 742 14.00 -2.72 0.09
N VAL A 743 15.01 -3.59 0.09
CA VAL A 743 15.39 -4.30 1.31
C VAL A 743 16.16 -3.30 2.17
N THR A 744 15.46 -2.61 3.05
CA THR A 744 16.11 -2.10 4.26
C THR A 744 16.57 -3.33 5.03
N ALA A 745 17.87 -3.59 5.08
CA ALA A 745 18.45 -4.71 5.79
C ALA A 745 18.05 -4.64 7.29
N ILE A 746 16.99 -5.36 7.68
CA ILE A 746 16.63 -5.63 9.08
C ILE A 746 16.88 -7.13 9.37
N ASN A 747 17.88 -7.71 8.73
CA ASN A 747 18.32 -9.09 8.97
C ASN A 747 19.85 -9.18 9.03
N SER A 748 20.46 -8.40 9.91
CA SER A 748 21.75 -8.78 10.49
C SER A 748 21.57 -8.86 11.99
N GLY A 749 21.58 -10.09 12.51
CA GLY A 749 21.53 -10.36 13.94
C GLY A 749 22.83 -9.93 14.62
N ASP A 750 23.02 -8.62 14.76
CA ASP A 750 24.07 -8.07 15.62
C ASP A 750 23.40 -7.33 16.78
N LYS A 751 23.55 -7.92 17.96
CA LYS A 751 23.19 -7.29 19.23
C LYS A 751 24.22 -6.20 19.48
N ASP A 752 23.76 -5.03 19.94
CA ASP A 752 24.55 -3.84 20.27
C ASP A 752 24.89 -2.90 19.11
N SER A 753 23.91 -2.12 18.63
CA SER A 753 24.14 -0.68 18.39
C SER A 753 22.84 0.10 18.18
N GLY A 754 22.62 1.14 18.99
CA GLY A 754 21.40 1.93 19.03
C GLY A 754 21.26 2.99 17.92
N TYR A 755 21.51 2.64 16.66
CA TYR A 755 21.46 3.60 15.54
C TYR A 755 20.53 3.18 14.38
N GLU A 756 19.54 2.33 14.63
CA GLU A 756 18.69 1.71 13.60
C GLU A 756 17.40 2.51 13.27
N LEU A 757 17.41 3.84 13.42
CA LEU A 757 16.22 4.68 13.12
C LEU A 757 16.32 5.46 11.79
N ASP A 758 17.53 5.76 11.32
CA ASP A 758 17.74 6.57 10.09
C ASP A 758 17.56 5.76 8.79
N ILE A 759 17.72 4.43 8.85
CA ILE A 759 17.65 3.56 7.66
C ILE A 759 16.19 3.25 7.28
N ILE A 760 15.26 3.27 8.24
CA ILE A 760 13.85 2.91 8.02
C ILE A 760 13.06 4.05 7.36
N ALA A 761 13.48 5.32 7.52
CA ALA A 761 12.74 6.48 7.02
C ALA A 761 13.05 6.89 5.57
N HIS A 762 14.21 6.48 5.01
CA HIS A 762 14.70 6.99 3.72
C HIS A 762 14.59 6.01 2.53
N GLY A 763 13.93 4.86 2.70
CA GLY A 763 13.97 3.77 1.72
C GLY A 763 12.64 3.11 1.35
N LEU A 764 11.48 3.74 1.52
CA LEU A 764 10.20 3.14 1.08
C LEU A 764 9.92 3.49 -0.40
N SER A 765 9.66 2.49 -1.25
CA SER A 765 9.32 2.65 -2.69
C SER A 765 7.89 3.15 -2.90
N LYS A 766 7.46 4.14 -2.12
CA LYS A 766 6.15 4.74 -2.27
C LYS A 766 6.17 5.70 -3.45
N GLN A 767 5.47 5.35 -4.52
CA GLN A 767 5.21 6.26 -5.62
C GLN A 767 3.72 6.39 -5.89
N ARG A 768 3.33 7.61 -6.27
CA ARG A 768 1.97 7.91 -6.71
C ARG A 768 2.01 8.78 -7.94
N MET A 769 1.20 8.38 -8.91
CA MET A 769 0.91 9.12 -10.11
C MET A 769 -0.53 9.64 -10.06
N VAL A 770 -0.66 10.96 -10.23
CA VAL A 770 -1.92 11.69 -10.10
C VAL A 770 -2.43 12.06 -11.50
N HIS A 771 -3.74 12.06 -11.71
CA HIS A 771 -4.34 12.61 -12.92
C HIS A 771 -4.14 14.12 -12.93
N ARG A 772 -4.06 14.71 -14.13
CA ARG A 772 -3.86 16.15 -14.30
C ARG A 772 -2.64 16.64 -13.51
N GLN A 773 -1.51 15.97 -13.68
CA GLN A 773 -0.23 16.37 -13.10
C GLN A 773 0.17 17.74 -13.69
N ARG A 774 -0.23 18.83 -13.03
CA ARG A 774 -0.06 20.21 -13.54
C ARG A 774 1.40 20.69 -13.48
N LYS A 775 2.17 20.18 -12.54
CA LYS A 775 3.58 20.52 -12.38
C LYS A 775 4.45 19.41 -12.99
N PRO A 776 5.46 19.76 -13.81
CA PRO A 776 6.34 18.75 -14.38
C PRO A 776 7.03 17.97 -13.26
N CYS A 777 6.92 16.64 -13.31
CA CYS A 777 7.60 15.72 -12.41
C CYS A 777 8.71 15.02 -13.20
N ARG A 778 9.88 14.82 -12.57
CA ARG A 778 10.97 14.07 -13.19
C ARG A 778 10.65 12.58 -13.07
N VAL A 779 10.35 11.96 -14.21
CA VAL A 779 9.93 10.55 -14.28
C VAL A 779 10.71 9.83 -15.38
N LEU A 780 10.82 8.50 -15.26
CA LEU A 780 11.33 7.65 -16.32
C LEU A 780 10.23 7.49 -17.37
N ALA A 781 10.43 8.06 -18.57
CA ALA A 781 9.37 8.16 -19.56
C ALA A 781 9.83 8.00 -21.02
N CYS A 782 8.92 7.56 -21.88
CA CYS A 782 9.06 7.50 -23.34
C CYS A 782 7.97 8.38 -23.99
N LYS A 783 8.36 9.46 -24.66
CA LYS A 783 7.43 10.42 -25.29
C LYS A 783 6.82 9.94 -26.60
N ASP A 784 7.49 9.03 -27.29
CA ASP A 784 7.12 8.56 -28.63
C ASP A 784 6.87 7.03 -28.62
N PRO A 785 5.86 6.55 -27.87
CA PRO A 785 5.60 5.13 -27.76
C PRO A 785 5.30 4.50 -29.12
N PRO A 786 5.64 3.21 -29.31
CA PRO A 786 5.34 2.50 -30.55
C PRO A 786 3.84 2.54 -30.88
N LEU A 787 3.54 2.73 -32.16
CA LEU A 787 2.18 2.63 -32.67
C LEU A 787 1.68 1.18 -32.65
N GLN A 788 0.37 0.99 -32.82
CA GLN A 788 -0.25 -0.33 -32.68
C GLN A 788 0.30 -1.36 -33.68
N ASP A 789 0.80 -0.92 -34.82
CA ASP A 789 1.38 -1.80 -35.85
C ASP A 789 2.92 -1.81 -35.85
N GLU A 790 3.56 -1.09 -34.94
CA GLU A 790 5.02 -0.94 -34.85
C GLU A 790 5.62 -1.86 -33.76
N THR A 791 5.57 -3.17 -33.96
CA THR A 791 6.14 -4.13 -32.99
C THR A 791 7.67 -4.08 -32.92
N GLU A 792 8.35 -3.64 -34.00
CA GLU A 792 9.81 -3.61 -34.07
C GLU A 792 10.46 -2.39 -33.39
N LYS A 793 9.69 -1.37 -33.01
CA LYS A 793 10.23 -0.13 -32.45
C LYS A 793 10.47 -0.27 -30.94
N ASP A 794 11.74 -0.27 -30.53
CA ASP A 794 12.13 -0.30 -29.12
C ASP A 794 11.57 0.91 -28.34
N ILE A 795 11.03 0.67 -27.14
CA ILE A 795 10.64 1.74 -26.21
C ILE A 795 11.89 2.31 -25.56
N LEU A 796 12.21 3.58 -25.84
CA LEU A 796 13.34 4.26 -25.22
C LEU A 796 12.91 5.02 -23.97
N PHE A 797 13.26 4.54 -22.79
CA PHE A 797 13.00 5.26 -21.54
C PHE A 797 14.14 6.21 -21.21
N ARG A 798 13.80 7.41 -20.75
CA ARG A 798 14.77 8.39 -20.23
C ARG A 798 14.17 9.13 -19.06
N GLN A 799 15.02 9.49 -18.08
CA GLN A 799 14.60 10.44 -17.06
C GLN A 799 14.38 11.81 -17.69
N GLN A 800 13.15 12.31 -17.60
CA GLN A 800 12.80 13.61 -18.14
C GLN A 800 11.68 14.27 -17.32
N PRO A 801 11.66 15.61 -17.24
CA PRO A 801 10.53 16.32 -16.68
C PRO A 801 9.31 16.15 -17.60
N LEU A 802 8.21 15.62 -17.05
CA LEU A 802 6.97 15.38 -17.76
C LEU A 802 5.78 15.89 -16.96
N HIS A 803 4.82 16.47 -17.65
CA HIS A 803 3.48 16.74 -17.12
C HIS A 803 2.48 16.00 -18.00
N TRP A 804 1.34 15.60 -17.43
CA TRP A 804 0.31 14.86 -18.16
C TRP A 804 -1.08 15.27 -17.68
N GLU A 805 -2.03 15.22 -18.60
CA GLU A 805 -3.43 15.53 -18.32
C GLU A 805 -4.16 14.35 -17.71
N LYS A 806 -3.87 13.14 -18.18
CA LYS A 806 -4.65 11.96 -17.82
C LYS A 806 -3.80 10.70 -17.84
N ILE A 807 -3.97 9.84 -16.84
CA ILE A 807 -3.49 8.45 -16.87
C ILE A 807 -4.50 7.64 -17.69
N ILE A 808 -4.06 6.95 -18.71
CA ILE A 808 -4.93 6.14 -19.56
C ILE A 808 -5.08 4.75 -18.96
N GLY A 809 -3.97 4.16 -18.49
CA GLY A 809 -3.98 2.84 -17.87
C GLY A 809 -2.59 2.17 -17.87
N VAL A 810 -2.55 0.89 -17.50
CA VAL A 810 -1.36 0.05 -17.58
C VAL A 810 -1.11 -0.33 -19.04
N TYR A 811 0.13 -0.21 -19.50
CA TYR A 811 0.53 -0.59 -20.85
C TYR A 811 0.54 -2.10 -21.00
N ASN A 812 -0.14 -2.62 -22.04
CA ASN A 812 -0.50 -4.03 -22.14
C ASN A 812 0.39 -4.89 -23.07
N ARG A 813 1.44 -4.33 -23.68
CA ARG A 813 2.37 -5.08 -24.55
C ARG A 813 3.59 -5.57 -23.79
N LEU A 814 3.45 -6.74 -23.19
CA LEU A 814 4.49 -7.33 -22.34
C LEU A 814 5.73 -7.81 -23.09
N ASP A 815 5.56 -8.23 -24.35
CA ASP A 815 6.60 -8.71 -25.25
C ASP A 815 7.40 -7.58 -25.90
N GLN A 816 6.94 -6.33 -25.77
CA GLN A 816 7.62 -5.17 -26.34
C GLN A 816 9.01 -4.99 -25.71
N SER A 817 10.02 -4.84 -26.56
CA SER A 817 11.39 -4.56 -26.15
C SER A 817 11.58 -3.12 -25.68
N VAL A 818 12.44 -2.97 -24.69
CA VAL A 818 12.77 -1.71 -24.03
C VAL A 818 14.26 -1.39 -24.20
N ARG A 819 14.57 -0.10 -24.29
CA ARG A 819 15.91 0.46 -24.38
C ARG A 819 16.17 1.53 -23.33
#